data_AF-A0A3A0BX97-F1
#
_entry.id   AF-A0A3A0BX97-F1
#
_cell.length_a   1.000
_cell.length_b   1.000
_cell.length_c   1.000
_cell.angle_alpha   90.00
_cell.angle_beta   90.00
_cell.angle_gamma   90.00
#
_symmetry.space_group_name_H-M   'P 1'
#
loop_
_entity.id
_entity.type
_entity.pdbx_description
1 polymer ?
#
loop_
_entity_poly.entity_id
_entity_poly.type
_entity_poly.pdbx_seq_one_letter_code
_entity_poly.pdbx_strand_id
1 'polypeptide(L)'
;MLRLFALVAVVALVYFAQYIFDHGSLAGFYPGWLLTLFPLLRRTTRWLPADLLVFAQWITAVGLLGFGLLSPMWTGETNRLYRRMRGVAGEGSARPWRWAAWALMLAALLLVAFGWGMAARAAQPVWPKGIWLGAVLSLLGAAYAYSQAAPGVVYARRYIAYVRPASAGHGLAVLLVILALLYTFELRDLPARVDPITAGTGLQVRQVLQSDGSPLWQGEPPLPRLGLALLMTWVTHDPLLGVRLAGVVAGLLMVAAVWLLATELFRRAPQQGIFGEVIEDDGRWLALMAAASAAVGVAVYHFARMPVYVESVALGSLAIWALLRGLRTDRPWLLALSGLGLGWTWYYGPQALSFTLAALAAWIGVALLERGWLTGKVVSAREAVVRQTPEGENPVQVQHGAGWGGAGLWLVGLLVFVAPLLSLWAGGPEITPGPLAWHAAGTAPLGLQTWAAGAPSLAQLGANLRLALLGLNQLPDQSGLASASTHLLPSLLAPLWVLAVGALLLNMDSLMGWVIVTWLGCALLAAALTAPVHPFWPALLPILPAVGLALAFVMDRLRVLLMETLGTWTLQATVYLALGVVIAAGMLSWITFYQTAHDGDLASAVGRAADLSEARTSGSAAGVQLVVVNGQEHLGRVLEQPAVLLLAGEEAAARALQIQAGAWPDSLPTPARMLVAPADVSYIPLLQSLYPGGVWQVQRDLSANPVLYIHDLPAEP
;
A
#
# COMPACT_ATOMS: atom_id res chain seq x y z
N MET A 1 4.15 -11.57 -38.61
CA MET A 1 5.29 -12.47 -38.34
C MET A 1 6.50 -11.77 -37.70
N LEU A 2 7.17 -10.80 -38.34
CA LEU A 2 8.36 -10.13 -37.74
C LEU A 2 8.10 -9.51 -36.35
N ARG A 3 6.97 -8.79 -36.17
CA ARG A 3 6.56 -8.25 -34.85
C ARG A 3 6.40 -9.32 -33.78
N LEU A 4 5.88 -10.50 -34.15
CA LEU A 4 5.71 -11.63 -33.23
C LEU A 4 7.06 -12.20 -32.79
N PHE A 5 7.99 -12.39 -33.73
CA PHE A 5 9.36 -12.82 -33.38
C PHE A 5 10.07 -11.81 -32.48
N ALA A 6 9.93 -10.52 -32.77
CA ALA A 6 10.49 -9.46 -31.94
C ALA A 6 9.87 -9.47 -30.53
N LEU A 7 8.55 -9.67 -30.42
CA LEU A 7 7.85 -9.80 -29.15
C LEU A 7 8.38 -10.97 -28.33
N VAL A 8 8.46 -12.16 -28.93
CA VAL A 8 8.97 -13.37 -28.25
C VAL A 8 10.41 -13.17 -27.78
N ALA A 9 11.25 -12.55 -28.61
CA ALA A 9 12.63 -12.25 -28.24
C ALA A 9 12.71 -11.28 -27.05
N VAL A 10 11.92 -10.21 -27.06
CA VAL A 10 11.88 -9.22 -25.97
C VAL A 10 11.39 -9.84 -24.66
N VAL A 11 10.31 -10.64 -24.70
CA VAL A 11 9.81 -11.35 -23.51
C VAL A 11 10.88 -12.31 -22.99
N ALA A 12 11.50 -13.11 -23.86
CA ALA A 12 12.55 -14.05 -23.48
C ALA A 12 13.76 -13.34 -22.84
N LEU A 13 14.19 -12.20 -23.37
CA LEU A 13 15.28 -11.39 -22.82
C LEU A 13 14.98 -10.93 -21.39
N VAL A 14 13.79 -10.41 -21.12
CA VAL A 14 13.44 -9.93 -19.78
C VAL A 14 13.31 -11.08 -18.78
N TYR A 15 12.73 -12.23 -19.19
CA TYR A 15 12.69 -13.42 -18.33
C TYR A 15 14.09 -13.98 -18.05
N PHE A 16 14.98 -13.95 -19.04
CA PHE A 16 16.38 -14.35 -18.87
C PHE A 16 17.11 -13.43 -17.88
N ALA A 17 16.90 -12.12 -17.97
CA ALA A 17 17.43 -11.18 -16.99
C ALA A 17 16.88 -11.44 -15.58
N GLN A 18 15.57 -11.70 -15.44
CA GLN A 18 14.96 -12.01 -14.15
C GLN A 18 15.53 -13.30 -13.54
N TYR A 19 15.79 -14.33 -14.35
CA TYR A 19 16.44 -15.55 -13.86
C TYR A 19 17.80 -15.25 -13.23
N ILE A 20 18.60 -14.38 -13.84
CA ILE A 20 19.89 -13.94 -13.31
C ILE A 20 19.72 -13.17 -11.99
N PHE A 21 18.70 -12.30 -11.89
CA PHE A 21 18.42 -11.57 -10.64
C PHE A 21 18.04 -12.52 -9.50
N ASP A 22 17.23 -13.53 -9.78
CA ASP A 22 16.74 -14.47 -8.76
C ASP A 22 17.84 -15.44 -8.28
N HIS A 23 18.74 -15.89 -9.17
CA HIS A 23 19.71 -16.94 -8.84
C HIS A 23 21.16 -16.46 -8.69
N GLY A 24 21.47 -15.23 -9.10
CA GLY A 24 22.83 -14.69 -9.13
C GLY A 24 23.82 -15.50 -9.99
N SER A 25 23.33 -16.43 -10.80
CA SER A 25 24.13 -17.37 -11.57
C SER A 25 23.37 -17.87 -12.81
N LEU A 26 24.10 -18.40 -13.79
CA LEU A 26 23.55 -19.10 -14.95
C LEU A 26 23.73 -20.62 -14.86
N ALA A 27 24.11 -21.13 -13.68
CA ALA A 27 24.24 -22.55 -13.44
C ALA A 27 22.85 -23.20 -13.58
N GLY A 28 22.75 -24.25 -14.40
CA GLY A 28 21.49 -24.96 -14.62
C GLY A 28 20.49 -24.29 -15.57
N PHE A 29 20.72 -23.05 -16.03
CA PHE A 29 19.81 -22.39 -16.97
C PHE A 29 19.85 -23.04 -18.36
N TYR A 30 21.05 -23.25 -18.89
CA TYR A 30 21.23 -23.84 -20.22
C TYR A 30 21.29 -25.36 -20.13
N PRO A 31 20.56 -26.10 -20.98
CA PRO A 31 20.73 -27.54 -21.06
C PRO A 31 22.13 -27.89 -21.60
N GLY A 32 22.69 -29.01 -21.16
CA GLY A 32 24.07 -29.39 -21.47
C GLY A 32 24.40 -29.44 -22.97
N TRP A 33 23.46 -29.90 -23.80
CA TRP A 33 23.63 -29.94 -25.26
C TRP A 33 23.81 -28.56 -25.90
N LEU A 34 23.15 -27.52 -25.35
CA LEU A 34 23.28 -26.15 -25.86
C LEU A 34 24.66 -25.58 -25.51
N LEU A 35 25.17 -25.89 -24.32
CA LEU A 35 26.51 -25.51 -23.90
C LEU A 35 27.61 -26.18 -24.74
N THR A 36 27.36 -27.38 -25.26
CA THR A 36 28.29 -28.05 -26.19
C THR A 36 28.30 -27.42 -27.57
N LEU A 37 27.13 -26.99 -28.07
CA LEU A 37 27.02 -26.36 -29.40
C LEU A 37 27.52 -24.90 -29.40
N PHE A 38 27.37 -24.18 -28.29
CA PHE A 38 27.73 -22.78 -28.19
C PHE A 38 28.74 -22.52 -27.06
N PRO A 39 30.05 -22.61 -27.33
CA PRO A 39 31.11 -22.41 -26.32
C PRO A 39 31.04 -21.06 -25.62
N LEU A 40 30.48 -20.03 -26.28
CA LEU A 40 30.28 -18.71 -25.70
C LEU A 40 29.31 -18.76 -24.51
N LEU A 41 28.21 -19.52 -24.59
CA LEU A 41 27.28 -19.71 -23.47
C LEU A 41 27.98 -20.35 -22.27
N ARG A 42 28.85 -21.35 -22.51
CA ARG A 42 29.65 -21.98 -21.46
C ARG A 42 30.64 -21.02 -20.79
N ARG A 43 31.11 -19.98 -21.50
CA ARG A 43 31.94 -18.93 -20.88
C ARG A 43 31.08 -18.02 -19.99
N THR A 44 29.88 -17.66 -20.43
CA THR A 44 28.97 -16.81 -19.64
C THR A 44 28.52 -17.46 -18.34
N THR A 45 28.39 -18.79 -18.28
CA THR A 45 28.07 -19.51 -17.03
C THR A 45 29.17 -19.44 -15.98
N ARG A 46 30.36 -18.93 -16.32
CA ARG A 46 31.52 -18.77 -15.42
C ARG A 46 31.79 -17.31 -15.04
N TRP A 47 30.96 -16.37 -15.48
CA TRP A 47 31.10 -14.96 -15.09
C TRP A 47 30.84 -14.80 -13.59
N LEU A 48 31.46 -13.79 -13.00
CA LEU A 48 31.23 -13.46 -11.60
C LEU A 48 29.78 -12.98 -11.41
N PRO A 49 29.16 -13.23 -10.24
CA PRO A 49 27.79 -12.78 -9.98
C PRO A 49 27.59 -11.28 -10.23
N ALA A 50 28.56 -10.44 -9.86
CA ALA A 50 28.51 -9.00 -10.10
C ALA A 50 28.41 -8.64 -11.60
N ASP A 51 29.19 -9.31 -12.46
CA ASP A 51 29.17 -9.08 -13.91
C ASP A 51 27.85 -9.55 -14.52
N LEU A 52 27.33 -10.68 -14.05
CA LEU A 52 26.02 -11.20 -14.47
C LEU A 52 24.89 -10.23 -14.12
N LEU A 53 24.91 -9.63 -12.93
CA LEU A 53 23.91 -8.64 -12.52
C LEU A 53 23.95 -7.38 -13.38
N VAL A 54 25.15 -6.88 -13.71
CA VAL A 54 25.29 -5.74 -14.64
C VAL A 54 24.77 -6.11 -16.04
N PHE A 55 25.09 -7.31 -16.53
CA PHE A 55 24.59 -7.79 -17.81
C PHE A 55 23.06 -7.91 -17.83
N ALA A 56 22.46 -8.44 -16.76
CA ALA A 56 21.01 -8.53 -16.61
C ALA A 56 20.33 -7.15 -16.60
N GLN A 57 20.94 -6.13 -15.98
CA GLN A 57 20.45 -4.75 -16.04
C GLN A 57 20.43 -4.20 -17.46
N TRP A 58 21.49 -4.44 -18.25
CA TRP A 58 21.51 -4.04 -19.67
C TRP A 58 20.44 -4.75 -20.49
N ILE A 59 20.27 -6.07 -20.30
CA ILE A 59 19.22 -6.84 -20.98
C ILE A 59 17.83 -6.32 -20.60
N THR A 60 17.62 -6.00 -19.33
CA THR A 60 16.38 -5.41 -18.82
C THR A 60 16.07 -4.08 -19.51
N ALA A 61 17.07 -3.19 -19.64
CA ALA A 61 16.92 -1.92 -20.33
C ALA A 61 16.59 -2.10 -21.83
N VAL A 62 17.25 -3.04 -22.51
CA VAL A 62 16.97 -3.38 -23.92
C VAL A 62 15.57 -3.95 -24.07
N GLY A 63 15.16 -4.87 -23.18
CA GLY A 63 13.82 -5.46 -23.20
C GLY A 63 12.71 -4.45 -22.93
N LEU A 64 12.93 -3.54 -21.97
CA LEU A 64 12.04 -2.43 -21.65
C LEU A 64 11.82 -1.52 -22.86
N LEU A 65 12.91 -1.02 -23.47
CA LEU A 65 12.82 -0.14 -24.64
C LEU A 65 12.25 -0.87 -25.86
N GLY A 66 12.70 -2.11 -26.09
CA GLY A 66 12.23 -2.96 -27.17
C GLY A 66 10.73 -3.21 -27.09
N PHE A 67 10.20 -3.51 -25.91
CA PHE A 67 8.77 -3.70 -25.74
C PHE A 67 7.99 -2.40 -25.93
N GLY A 68 8.47 -1.29 -25.37
CA GLY A 68 7.84 0.02 -25.56
C GLY A 68 7.62 0.29 -27.05
N LEU A 69 8.67 0.17 -27.86
CA LEU A 69 8.64 0.41 -29.31
C LEU A 69 7.76 -0.57 -30.09
N LEU A 70 7.60 -1.81 -29.61
CA LEU A 70 6.76 -2.82 -30.24
C LEU A 70 5.28 -2.70 -29.85
N SER A 71 5.00 -2.20 -28.65
CA SER A 71 3.66 -2.18 -28.08
C SER A 71 2.74 -1.21 -28.84
N PRO A 72 1.48 -1.60 -29.12
CA PRO A 72 0.53 -0.71 -29.76
C PRO A 72 0.21 0.47 -28.82
N MET A 73 0.24 1.69 -29.36
CA MET A 73 -0.08 2.90 -28.60
C MET A 73 -1.48 2.79 -27.99
N TRP A 74 -1.64 3.39 -26.82
CA TRP A 74 -2.90 3.43 -26.12
C TRP A 74 -3.89 4.35 -26.84
N THR A 75 -4.91 3.75 -27.46
CA THR A 75 -6.05 4.43 -28.07
C THR A 75 -7.10 4.78 -27.01
N GLY A 76 -6.71 5.63 -26.06
CA GLY A 76 -7.61 6.12 -25.00
C GLY A 76 -8.67 7.10 -25.50
N GLU A 77 -9.45 7.66 -24.56
CA GLU A 77 -10.35 8.79 -24.83
C GLU A 77 -9.57 10.08 -25.20
N THR A 78 -8.94 10.14 -26.37
CA THR A 78 -8.30 11.37 -26.85
C THR A 78 -9.36 12.47 -27.02
N ASN A 79 -9.16 13.62 -26.37
CA ASN A 79 -9.91 14.87 -26.56
C ASN A 79 -11.43 14.86 -26.25
N ARG A 80 -11.95 13.92 -25.44
CA ARG A 80 -13.41 13.80 -25.19
C ARG A 80 -13.87 14.00 -23.75
N LEU A 81 -12.98 14.09 -22.77
CA LEU A 81 -13.37 14.08 -21.36
C LEU A 81 -14.31 15.24 -20.95
N TYR A 82 -14.40 16.34 -21.71
CA TYR A 82 -15.04 17.56 -21.20
C TYR A 82 -15.91 18.35 -22.19
N ARG A 83 -16.64 17.71 -23.11
CA ARG A 83 -17.68 18.44 -23.85
C ARG A 83 -18.94 18.63 -23.00
N ARG A 84 -18.92 19.64 -22.10
CA ARG A 84 -20.17 20.22 -21.58
C ARG A 84 -20.93 20.83 -22.75
N MET A 85 -22.18 20.42 -22.96
CA MET A 85 -23.12 21.33 -23.61
C MET A 85 -23.65 22.26 -22.53
N ARG A 86 -23.47 23.57 -22.70
CA ARG A 86 -24.03 24.55 -21.76
C ARG A 86 -25.55 24.41 -21.77
N GLY A 87 -26.12 23.88 -20.69
CA GLY A 87 -27.56 24.01 -20.44
C GLY A 87 -27.87 25.49 -20.24
N VAL A 88 -28.96 25.99 -20.84
CA VAL A 88 -29.45 27.37 -20.71
C VAL A 88 -30.06 27.63 -19.31
N ALA A 89 -29.44 27.10 -18.26
CA ALA A 89 -29.85 27.38 -16.89
C ALA A 89 -29.37 28.79 -16.51
N GLY A 90 -30.31 29.64 -16.07
CA GLY A 90 -30.09 31.07 -15.86
C GLY A 90 -28.93 31.39 -14.92
N GLU A 91 -27.96 32.17 -15.42
CA GLU A 91 -26.74 32.61 -14.72
C GLU A 91 -27.01 33.31 -13.37
N GLY A 92 -28.23 33.84 -13.16
CA GLY A 92 -28.61 34.55 -11.93
C GLY A 92 -28.67 33.67 -10.67
N SER A 93 -29.00 32.38 -10.78
CA SER A 93 -29.19 31.50 -9.60
C SER A 93 -27.90 30.94 -9.01
N ALA A 94 -26.80 30.91 -9.77
CA ALA A 94 -25.55 30.27 -9.37
C ALA A 94 -24.61 31.17 -8.55
N ARG A 95 -24.76 32.51 -8.64
CA ARG A 95 -23.90 33.48 -7.95
C ARG A 95 -23.88 33.37 -6.42
N PRO A 96 -25.03 33.27 -5.69
CA PRO A 96 -25.01 33.19 -4.24
C PRO A 96 -24.33 31.91 -3.73
N TRP A 97 -24.55 30.78 -4.41
CA TRP A 97 -23.93 29.50 -4.07
C TRP A 97 -22.40 29.52 -4.21
N ARG A 98 -21.86 30.23 -5.21
CA ARG A 98 -20.40 30.42 -5.34
C ARG A 98 -19.83 31.20 -4.16
N TRP A 99 -20.47 32.30 -3.77
CA TRP A 99 -20.03 33.08 -2.61
C TRP A 99 -20.11 32.27 -1.33
N ALA A 100 -21.19 31.51 -1.12
CA ALA A 100 -21.31 30.60 0.01
C ALA A 100 -20.18 29.57 0.04
N ALA A 101 -19.83 28.98 -1.12
CA ALA A 101 -18.71 28.04 -1.22
C ALA A 101 -17.38 28.68 -0.82
N TRP A 102 -17.08 29.88 -1.33
CA TRP A 102 -15.86 30.62 -0.97
C TRP A 102 -15.81 31.02 0.51
N ALA A 103 -16.93 31.48 1.06
CA ALA A 103 -17.04 31.85 2.47
C ALA A 103 -16.82 30.65 3.39
N LEU A 104 -17.42 29.50 3.09
CA LEU A 104 -17.24 28.26 3.85
C LEU A 104 -15.83 27.70 3.72
N MET A 105 -15.20 27.82 2.55
CA MET A 105 -13.81 27.42 2.37
C MET A 105 -12.85 28.32 3.15
N LEU A 106 -13.09 29.64 3.17
CA LEU A 106 -12.34 30.57 4.01
C LEU A 106 -12.55 30.27 5.51
N ALA A 107 -13.78 29.96 5.92
CA ALA A 107 -14.07 29.57 7.30
C ALA A 107 -13.30 28.29 7.71
N ALA A 108 -13.24 27.28 6.83
CA ALA A 108 -12.45 26.07 7.07
C ALA A 108 -10.95 26.42 7.26
N LEU A 109 -10.39 27.27 6.40
CA LEU A 109 -9.00 27.72 6.51
C LEU A 109 -8.73 28.53 7.80
N LEU A 110 -9.64 29.43 8.17
CA LEU A 110 -9.52 30.21 9.40
C LEU A 110 -9.59 29.32 10.65
N LEU A 111 -10.47 28.31 10.67
CA LEU A 111 -10.55 27.32 11.75
C LEU A 111 -9.26 26.50 11.84
N VAL A 112 -8.69 26.09 10.70
CA VAL A 112 -7.40 25.40 10.64
C VAL A 112 -6.27 26.28 11.20
N ALA A 113 -6.16 27.53 10.75
CA ALA A 113 -5.15 28.47 11.20
C ALA A 113 -5.29 28.80 12.69
N PHE A 114 -6.53 29.00 13.16
CA PHE A 114 -6.82 29.25 14.57
C PHE A 114 -6.48 28.04 15.45
N GLY A 115 -6.86 26.83 15.04
CA GLY A 115 -6.49 25.60 15.73
C GLY A 115 -4.97 25.39 15.80
N TRP A 116 -4.26 25.67 14.71
CA TRP A 116 -2.79 25.63 14.68
C TRP A 116 -2.17 26.64 15.65
N GLY A 117 -2.62 27.89 15.64
CA GLY A 117 -2.13 28.94 16.53
C GLY A 117 -2.40 28.66 18.01
N MET A 118 -3.52 28.01 18.34
CA MET A 118 -3.83 27.55 19.69
C MET A 118 -2.91 26.40 20.13
N ALA A 119 -2.71 25.40 19.27
CA ALA A 119 -1.84 24.26 19.56
C ALA A 119 -0.38 24.67 19.78
N ALA A 120 0.11 25.66 19.03
CA ALA A 120 1.47 26.18 19.22
C ALA A 120 1.67 26.95 20.54
N ARG A 121 0.59 27.40 21.21
CA ARG A 121 0.65 28.20 22.43
C ARG A 121 0.27 27.44 23.70
N ALA A 122 -0.52 26.37 23.58
CA ALA A 122 -0.99 25.61 24.72
C ALA A 122 0.03 24.54 25.12
N ALA A 123 0.42 24.50 26.40
CA ALA A 123 1.23 23.43 26.98
C ALA A 123 0.50 22.05 26.97
N GLN A 124 -0.78 22.02 26.60
CA GLN A 124 -1.50 20.78 26.31
C GLN A 124 -2.12 20.84 24.91
N PRO A 125 -1.83 19.86 24.03
CA PRO A 125 -2.24 19.85 22.63
C PRO A 125 -3.70 19.41 22.46
N VAL A 126 -4.62 19.90 23.30
CA VAL A 126 -6.05 19.67 23.08
C VAL A 126 -6.50 20.66 22.03
N TRP A 127 -6.34 20.29 20.75
CA TRP A 127 -7.20 20.83 19.71
C TRP A 127 -8.65 20.73 20.23
N PRO A 128 -9.43 21.82 20.31
CA PRO A 128 -10.84 21.69 20.55
C PRO A 128 -11.38 20.86 19.39
N LYS A 129 -11.78 19.61 19.66
CA LYS A 129 -12.33 18.66 18.66
C LYS A 129 -13.37 19.34 17.76
N GLY A 130 -14.11 20.30 18.33
CA GLY A 130 -15.06 21.16 17.64
C GLY A 130 -14.47 22.06 16.54
N ILE A 131 -13.24 22.56 16.67
CA ILE A 131 -12.58 23.38 15.63
C ILE A 131 -12.22 22.53 14.42
N TRP A 132 -11.61 21.37 14.65
CA TRP A 132 -11.27 20.45 13.56
C TRP A 132 -12.52 19.90 12.87
N LEU A 133 -13.50 19.44 13.65
CA LEU A 133 -14.80 19.00 13.11
C LEU A 133 -15.51 20.14 12.37
N GLY A 134 -15.48 21.35 12.91
CA GLY A 134 -16.02 22.55 12.27
C GLY A 134 -15.34 22.85 10.93
N ALA A 135 -14.03 22.65 10.81
CA ALA A 135 -13.29 22.81 9.56
C ALA A 135 -13.70 21.76 8.52
N VAL A 136 -13.84 20.49 8.93
CA VAL A 136 -14.32 19.40 8.06
C VAL A 136 -15.75 19.69 7.57
N LEU A 137 -16.66 20.05 8.48
CA LEU A 137 -18.06 20.37 8.15
C LEU A 137 -18.14 21.60 7.23
N SER A 138 -17.33 22.62 7.47
CA SER A 138 -17.26 23.82 6.62
C SER A 138 -16.79 23.47 5.21
N LEU A 139 -15.79 22.59 5.07
CA LEU A 139 -15.33 22.13 3.77
C LEU A 139 -16.40 21.31 3.02
N LEU A 140 -17.09 20.39 3.71
CA LEU A 140 -18.17 19.62 3.11
C LEU A 140 -19.32 20.53 2.66
N GLY A 141 -19.65 21.55 3.47
CA GLY A 141 -20.59 22.61 3.11
C GLY A 141 -20.13 23.42 1.89
N ALA A 142 -18.84 23.77 1.82
CA ALA A 142 -18.26 24.47 0.67
C ALA A 142 -18.38 23.64 -0.60
N ALA A 143 -18.06 22.34 -0.52
CA ALA A 143 -18.15 21.43 -1.65
C ALA A 143 -19.60 21.21 -2.11
N TYR A 144 -20.54 21.12 -1.17
CA TYR A 144 -21.98 21.07 -1.46
C TYR A 144 -22.44 22.36 -2.16
N ALA A 145 -22.12 23.53 -1.62
CA ALA A 145 -22.46 24.81 -2.22
C ALA A 145 -21.87 24.96 -3.63
N TYR A 146 -20.62 24.54 -3.84
CA TYR A 146 -19.99 24.55 -5.15
C TYR A 146 -20.70 23.62 -6.14
N SER A 147 -21.21 22.46 -5.67
CA SER A 147 -21.97 21.53 -6.52
C SER A 147 -23.31 22.11 -6.97
N GLN A 148 -23.97 22.90 -6.11
CA GLN A 148 -25.20 23.62 -6.46
C GLN A 148 -24.94 24.81 -7.41
N ALA A 149 -23.75 25.42 -7.31
CA ALA A 149 -23.32 26.49 -8.20
C ALA A 149 -22.88 26.01 -9.60
N ALA A 150 -22.62 24.71 -9.76
CA ALA A 150 -22.17 24.14 -11.02
C ALA A 150 -23.36 23.94 -11.97
N PRO A 151 -23.31 24.46 -13.22
CA PRO A 151 -24.40 24.24 -14.16
C PRO A 151 -24.57 22.75 -14.45
N GLY A 152 -25.82 22.28 -14.52
CA GLY A 152 -26.15 20.89 -14.80
C GLY A 152 -25.47 20.41 -16.10
N VAL A 153 -24.68 19.35 -16.01
CA VAL A 153 -23.92 18.81 -17.13
C VAL A 153 -24.79 17.85 -17.94
N VAL A 154 -25.17 18.26 -19.15
CA VAL A 154 -25.75 17.33 -20.13
C VAL A 154 -24.60 16.75 -20.94
N TYR A 155 -24.16 15.55 -20.54
CA TYR A 155 -23.28 14.75 -21.37
C TYR A 155 -24.04 14.31 -22.63
N ALA A 156 -23.34 14.20 -23.77
CA ALA A 156 -23.92 13.60 -24.96
C ALA A 156 -24.40 12.18 -24.63
N ARG A 157 -25.73 12.01 -24.49
CA ARG A 157 -26.40 10.78 -24.00
C ARG A 157 -25.92 9.50 -24.68
N ARG A 158 -25.43 9.59 -25.92
CA ARG A 158 -24.97 8.43 -26.70
C ARG A 158 -23.67 7.81 -26.21
N TYR A 159 -22.75 8.53 -25.57
CA TYR A 159 -21.45 7.97 -25.17
C TYR A 159 -21.48 7.27 -23.80
N ILE A 160 -22.18 7.84 -22.82
CA ILE A 160 -22.30 7.28 -21.46
C ILE A 160 -23.10 5.97 -21.44
N ALA A 161 -24.00 5.76 -22.42
CA ALA A 161 -24.82 4.56 -22.48
C ALA A 161 -23.98 3.27 -22.62
N TYR A 162 -22.85 3.31 -23.34
CA TYR A 162 -22.09 2.12 -23.74
C TYR A 162 -20.85 1.82 -22.89
N VAL A 163 -20.29 2.79 -22.18
CA VAL A 163 -19.04 2.62 -21.42
C VAL A 163 -19.37 2.50 -19.92
N ARG A 164 -19.50 1.26 -19.43
CA ARG A 164 -19.89 0.93 -18.05
C ARG A 164 -18.90 -0.05 -17.40
N PRO A 165 -17.64 0.36 -17.19
CA PRO A 165 -16.63 -0.53 -16.62
C PRO A 165 -17.03 -1.04 -15.23
N ALA A 166 -17.84 -0.27 -14.49
CA ALA A 166 -18.38 -0.67 -13.19
C ALA A 166 -19.32 -1.90 -13.22
N SER A 167 -19.85 -2.29 -14.39
CA SER A 167 -20.72 -3.48 -14.49
C SER A 167 -19.97 -4.80 -14.28
N ALA A 168 -18.63 -4.77 -14.29
CA ALA A 168 -17.78 -5.89 -13.89
C ALA A 168 -17.70 -6.10 -12.36
N GLY A 169 -18.55 -5.42 -11.57
CA GLY A 169 -18.55 -5.51 -10.11
C GLY A 169 -18.70 -6.94 -9.56
N HIS A 170 -19.35 -7.85 -10.30
CA HIS A 170 -19.43 -9.27 -9.91
C HIS A 170 -18.06 -9.94 -9.87
N GLY A 171 -17.19 -9.67 -10.84
CA GLY A 171 -15.83 -10.22 -10.87
C GLY A 171 -14.99 -9.68 -9.71
N LEU A 172 -15.17 -8.39 -9.36
CA LEU A 172 -14.54 -7.81 -8.19
C LEU A 172 -15.04 -8.48 -6.91
N ALA A 173 -16.35 -8.69 -6.77
CA ALA A 173 -16.92 -9.34 -5.59
C ALA A 173 -16.34 -10.75 -5.38
N VAL A 174 -16.26 -11.56 -6.45
CA VAL A 174 -15.63 -12.89 -6.40
C VAL A 174 -14.16 -12.79 -5.98
N LEU A 175 -13.41 -11.86 -6.59
CA LEU A 175 -12.01 -11.62 -6.22
C LEU A 175 -11.86 -11.24 -4.73
N LEU A 176 -12.69 -10.32 -4.24
CA LEU A 176 -12.66 -9.89 -2.84
C LEU A 176 -13.01 -11.02 -1.88
N VAL A 177 -13.93 -11.93 -2.23
CA VAL A 177 -14.24 -13.11 -1.41
C VAL A 177 -13.04 -14.05 -1.34
N ILE A 178 -12.40 -14.35 -2.48
CA ILE A 178 -11.20 -15.20 -2.52
C ILE A 178 -10.08 -14.59 -1.66
N LEU A 179 -9.84 -13.29 -1.80
CA LEU A 179 -8.82 -12.60 -1.03
C LEU A 179 -9.17 -12.50 0.46
N ALA A 180 -10.44 -12.32 0.81
CA ALA A 180 -10.88 -12.31 2.19
C ALA A 180 -10.57 -13.66 2.85
N LEU A 181 -10.86 -14.77 2.18
CA LEU A 181 -10.52 -16.11 2.66
C LEU A 181 -9.00 -16.29 2.83
N LEU A 182 -8.20 -15.85 1.85
CA LEU A 182 -6.73 -15.95 1.93
C LEU A 182 -6.15 -15.06 3.04
N TYR A 183 -6.61 -13.82 3.17
CA TYR A 183 -6.09 -12.88 4.17
C TYR A 183 -6.51 -13.26 5.60
N THR A 184 -7.68 -13.87 5.77
CA THR A 184 -8.18 -14.30 7.09
C THR A 184 -7.71 -15.70 7.51
N PHE A 185 -7.10 -16.47 6.61
CA PHE A 185 -6.53 -17.77 6.94
C PHE A 185 -5.49 -17.63 8.06
N GLU A 186 -5.72 -18.37 9.16
CA GLU A 186 -4.93 -18.35 10.41
C GLU A 186 -4.64 -16.93 10.92
N LEU A 187 -5.60 -16.00 10.80
CA LEU A 187 -5.38 -14.58 11.11
C LEU A 187 -4.85 -14.31 12.52
N ARG A 188 -5.22 -15.12 13.52
CA ARG A 188 -4.71 -14.98 14.90
C ARG A 188 -3.26 -15.42 15.05
N ASP A 189 -2.86 -16.44 14.31
CA ASP A 189 -1.56 -17.10 14.49
C ASP A 189 -0.52 -16.57 13.49
N LEU A 190 -0.94 -16.19 12.28
CA LEU A 190 -0.08 -15.69 11.22
C LEU A 190 -0.28 -14.19 10.94
N PRO A 191 0.81 -13.41 10.79
CA PRO A 191 2.20 -13.81 11.00
C PRO A 191 2.47 -14.16 12.47
N ALA A 192 3.32 -15.16 12.70
CA ALA A 192 3.75 -15.55 14.03
C ALA A 192 4.34 -14.32 14.72
N ARG A 193 5.30 -13.66 14.08
CA ARG A 193 5.81 -12.40 14.58
C ARG A 193 4.74 -11.29 14.65
N VAL A 194 4.57 -10.70 15.83
CA VAL A 194 3.76 -9.50 16.07
C VAL A 194 4.70 -8.30 16.03
N ASP A 195 4.59 -7.52 14.97
CA ASP A 195 5.37 -6.30 14.80
C ASP A 195 5.08 -5.28 15.93
N PRO A 196 6.08 -4.54 16.45
CA PRO A 196 5.90 -3.52 17.48
C PRO A 196 4.85 -2.45 17.16
N ILE A 197 4.72 -2.02 15.90
CA ILE A 197 3.72 -1.01 15.52
C ILE A 197 2.29 -1.60 15.61
N THR A 198 2.13 -2.83 15.14
CA THR A 198 0.89 -3.60 15.29
C THR A 198 0.54 -3.79 16.76
N ALA A 199 1.52 -4.18 17.57
CA ALA A 199 1.34 -4.42 18.99
C ALA A 199 0.97 -3.14 19.76
N GLY A 200 1.69 -2.04 19.51
CA GLY A 200 1.39 -0.73 20.10
C GLY A 200 0.00 -0.23 19.71
N THR A 201 -0.42 -0.43 18.45
CA THR A 201 -1.78 -0.11 18.00
C THR A 201 -2.83 -0.91 18.78
N GLY A 202 -2.60 -2.21 19.02
CA GLY A 202 -3.49 -3.05 19.82
C GLY A 202 -3.57 -2.65 21.29
N LEU A 203 -2.44 -2.29 21.89
CA LEU A 203 -2.40 -1.79 23.27
C LEU A 203 -3.17 -0.47 23.41
N GLN A 204 -2.98 0.46 22.47
CA GLN A 204 -3.71 1.72 22.47
C GLN A 204 -5.21 1.51 22.30
N VAL A 205 -5.62 0.62 21.39
CA VAL A 205 -7.03 0.25 21.21
C VAL A 205 -7.61 -0.35 22.48
N ARG A 206 -6.88 -1.26 23.14
CA ARG A 206 -7.27 -1.85 24.41
C ARG A 206 -7.42 -0.79 25.51
N GLN A 207 -6.45 0.12 25.64
CA GLN A 207 -6.50 1.22 26.60
C GLN A 207 -7.71 2.12 26.37
N VAL A 208 -8.01 2.49 25.12
CA VAL A 208 -9.19 3.31 24.78
C VAL A 208 -10.49 2.60 25.15
N LEU A 209 -10.60 1.29 24.91
CA LEU A 209 -11.80 0.50 25.24
C LEU A 209 -11.95 0.22 26.73
N GLN A 210 -10.85 0.14 27.49
CA GLN A 210 -10.85 -0.15 28.93
C GLN A 210 -10.91 1.10 29.81
N SER A 211 -10.45 2.26 29.32
CA SER A 211 -10.47 3.48 30.12
C SER A 211 -11.86 4.12 30.14
N ASP A 212 -12.43 4.31 31.34
CA ASP A 212 -13.71 5.01 31.56
C ASP A 212 -13.65 6.53 31.26
N GLY A 213 -12.56 7.04 30.69
CA GLY A 213 -12.44 8.48 30.42
C GLY A 213 -11.04 8.99 30.08
N SER A 214 -10.11 8.15 29.61
CA SER A 214 -8.85 8.71 29.12
C SER A 214 -9.15 9.65 27.94
N PRO A 215 -8.63 10.89 27.95
CA PRO A 215 -8.88 11.80 26.86
C PRO A 215 -8.22 11.23 25.61
N LEU A 216 -9.07 10.91 24.62
CA LEU A 216 -8.81 10.36 23.28
C LEU A 216 -7.60 10.93 22.48
N TRP A 217 -6.85 11.88 23.01
CA TRP A 217 -5.74 12.62 22.39
C TRP A 217 -4.60 13.03 23.36
N GLN A 218 -4.56 12.54 24.60
CA GLN A 218 -3.37 12.76 25.45
C GLN A 218 -2.34 11.66 25.20
N GLY A 219 -1.18 12.05 24.64
CA GLY A 219 0.05 11.26 24.68
C GLY A 219 0.42 10.47 23.43
N GLU A 220 -0.51 9.85 22.69
CA GLU A 220 -0.17 8.88 21.62
C GLU A 220 -1.25 8.88 20.49
N PRO A 221 -1.01 8.22 19.33
CA PRO A 221 -1.35 8.75 18.01
C PRO A 221 -2.84 9.06 17.79
N PRO A 222 -3.09 10.01 16.88
CA PRO A 222 -4.40 10.59 16.65
C PRO A 222 -5.48 9.58 16.22
N LEU A 223 -6.71 9.71 16.76
CA LEU A 223 -7.87 8.81 16.52
C LEU A 223 -8.10 8.36 15.06
N PRO A 224 -7.91 9.20 14.03
CA PRO A 224 -8.06 8.78 12.64
C PRO A 224 -7.25 7.54 12.28
N ARG A 225 -6.11 7.30 12.93
CA ARG A 225 -5.29 6.10 12.74
C ARG A 225 -5.88 4.84 13.38
N LEU A 226 -6.57 4.99 14.52
CA LEU A 226 -7.09 3.86 15.30
C LEU A 226 -8.51 3.45 14.89
N GLY A 227 -9.21 4.27 14.10
CA GLY A 227 -10.65 4.11 13.87
C GLY A 227 -11.08 2.72 13.39
N LEU A 228 -10.38 2.13 12.42
CA LEU A 228 -10.72 0.80 11.90
C LEU A 228 -10.36 -0.31 12.90
N ALA A 229 -9.18 -0.23 13.52
CA ALA A 229 -8.75 -1.16 14.56
C ALA A 229 -9.65 -1.16 15.80
N LEU A 230 -10.11 0.02 16.24
CA LEU A 230 -11.10 0.18 17.31
C LEU A 230 -12.41 -0.53 16.97
N LEU A 231 -12.95 -0.27 15.77
CA LEU A 231 -14.20 -0.88 15.32
C LEU A 231 -14.09 -2.40 15.26
N MET A 232 -13.01 -2.92 14.67
CA MET A 232 -12.82 -4.36 14.54
C MET A 232 -12.57 -5.03 15.89
N THR A 233 -11.81 -4.40 16.79
CA THR A 233 -11.58 -4.92 18.16
C THR A 233 -12.85 -4.92 18.98
N TRP A 234 -13.70 -3.91 18.83
CA TRP A 234 -15.01 -3.88 19.46
C TRP A 234 -15.91 -5.05 19.00
N VAL A 235 -15.80 -5.47 17.73
CA VAL A 235 -16.52 -6.65 17.22
C VAL A 235 -15.90 -7.95 17.72
N THR A 236 -14.57 -8.09 17.67
CA THR A 236 -13.87 -9.36 17.97
C THR A 236 -13.66 -9.60 19.46
N HIS A 237 -13.70 -8.55 20.29
CA HIS A 237 -13.33 -8.57 21.72
C HIS A 237 -11.89 -9.04 21.99
N ASP A 238 -11.05 -9.07 20.95
CA ASP A 238 -9.64 -9.44 20.99
C ASP A 238 -8.86 -8.34 20.26
N PRO A 239 -7.94 -7.62 20.95
CA PRO A 239 -7.23 -6.49 20.38
C PRO A 239 -6.27 -6.91 19.27
N LEU A 240 -5.61 -8.06 19.37
CA LEU A 240 -4.73 -8.52 18.29
C LEU A 240 -5.56 -8.91 17.06
N LEU A 241 -6.61 -9.72 17.25
CA LEU A 241 -7.45 -10.16 16.15
C LEU A 241 -8.15 -8.96 15.47
N GLY A 242 -8.67 -8.02 16.27
CA GLY A 242 -9.34 -6.83 15.77
C GLY A 242 -8.41 -5.94 14.94
N VAL A 243 -7.20 -5.72 15.44
CA VAL A 243 -6.16 -4.97 14.73
C VAL A 243 -5.74 -5.65 13.42
N ARG A 244 -5.54 -6.97 13.42
CA ARG A 244 -5.22 -7.71 12.19
C ARG A 244 -6.38 -7.68 11.19
N LEU A 245 -7.62 -7.81 11.67
CA LEU A 245 -8.82 -7.73 10.84
C LEU A 245 -8.99 -6.35 10.21
N ALA A 246 -8.58 -5.27 10.90
CA ALA A 246 -8.52 -3.94 10.31
C ALA A 246 -7.56 -3.88 9.12
N GLY A 247 -6.37 -4.49 9.25
CA GLY A 247 -5.45 -4.68 8.13
C GLY A 247 -6.10 -5.43 6.95
N VAL A 248 -6.86 -6.50 7.23
CA VAL A 248 -7.52 -7.30 6.18
C VAL A 248 -8.56 -6.47 5.43
N VAL A 249 -9.40 -5.74 6.17
CA VAL A 249 -10.40 -4.84 5.60
C VAL A 249 -9.72 -3.76 4.75
N ALA A 250 -8.61 -3.20 5.24
CA ALA A 250 -7.82 -2.24 4.47
C ALA A 250 -7.23 -2.84 3.20
N GLY A 251 -6.72 -4.08 3.24
CA GLY A 251 -6.22 -4.80 2.08
C GLY A 251 -7.30 -5.03 1.02
N LEU A 252 -8.51 -5.43 1.43
CA LEU A 252 -9.66 -5.56 0.53
C LEU A 252 -10.08 -4.20 -0.04
N LEU A 253 -10.08 -3.16 0.78
CA LEU A 253 -10.40 -1.79 0.37
C LEU A 253 -9.37 -1.26 -0.64
N MET A 254 -8.09 -1.56 -0.46
CA MET A 254 -7.02 -1.24 -1.43
C MET A 254 -7.30 -1.90 -2.78
N VAL A 255 -7.65 -3.18 -2.81
CA VAL A 255 -7.97 -3.91 -4.06
C VAL A 255 -9.18 -3.30 -4.75
N ALA A 256 -10.24 -2.97 -4.00
CA ALA A 256 -11.39 -2.26 -4.52
C ALA A 256 -11.03 -0.86 -5.05
N ALA A 257 -10.14 -0.14 -4.38
CA ALA A 257 -9.64 1.16 -4.79
C ALA A 257 -8.84 1.09 -6.09
N VAL A 258 -7.99 0.08 -6.25
CA VAL A 258 -7.24 -0.18 -7.50
C VAL A 258 -8.21 -0.50 -8.64
N TRP A 259 -9.23 -1.32 -8.39
CA TRP A 259 -10.28 -1.57 -9.38
C TRP A 259 -10.97 -0.25 -9.79
N LEU A 260 -11.39 0.57 -8.83
CA LEU A 260 -12.01 1.86 -9.08
C LEU A 260 -11.10 2.80 -9.88
N LEU A 261 -9.82 2.92 -9.50
CA LEU A 261 -8.80 3.67 -10.26
C LEU A 261 -8.70 3.18 -11.70
N ALA A 262 -8.61 1.88 -11.88
CA ALA A 262 -8.48 1.25 -13.19
C ALA A 262 -9.73 1.48 -14.06
N THR A 263 -10.94 1.46 -13.47
CA THR A 263 -12.18 1.80 -14.20
C THR A 263 -12.21 3.25 -14.67
N GLU A 264 -11.44 4.15 -14.05
CA GLU A 264 -11.31 5.54 -14.51
C GLU A 264 -10.21 5.70 -15.56
N LEU A 265 -9.02 5.14 -15.30
CA LEU A 265 -7.82 5.31 -16.13
C LEU A 265 -7.89 4.52 -17.45
N PHE A 266 -8.39 3.28 -17.41
CA PHE A 266 -8.47 2.41 -18.59
C PHE A 266 -9.80 2.49 -19.33
N ARG A 267 -10.64 3.46 -18.97
CA ARG A 267 -11.92 3.66 -19.64
C ARG A 267 -11.69 4.07 -21.09
N ARG A 268 -12.21 3.26 -22.01
CA ARG A 268 -12.14 3.47 -23.46
C ARG A 268 -13.44 3.04 -24.13
N ALA A 269 -13.64 3.50 -25.38
CA ALA A 269 -14.76 2.99 -26.18
C ALA A 269 -14.41 1.56 -26.65
N PRO A 270 -15.37 0.62 -26.59
CA PRO A 270 -15.10 -0.73 -27.07
C PRO A 270 -14.79 -0.70 -28.57
N GLN A 271 -13.71 -1.36 -28.97
CA GLN A 271 -13.30 -1.47 -30.37
C GLN A 271 -13.73 -2.82 -30.92
N GLN A 272 -14.54 -2.79 -31.98
CA GLN A 272 -15.00 -4.00 -32.67
C GLN A 272 -14.04 -4.34 -33.81
N GLY A 273 -13.79 -5.64 -33.98
CA GLY A 273 -13.08 -6.21 -35.11
C GLY A 273 -13.96 -6.31 -36.36
N ILE A 274 -13.37 -6.83 -37.42
CA ILE A 274 -14.01 -6.92 -38.75
C ILE A 274 -15.26 -7.81 -38.71
N PHE A 275 -15.31 -8.79 -37.80
CA PHE A 275 -16.44 -9.71 -37.65
C PHE A 275 -17.35 -9.33 -36.47
N GLY A 276 -17.20 -8.12 -35.92
CA GLY A 276 -17.99 -7.64 -34.78
C GLY A 276 -17.52 -8.15 -33.41
N GLU A 277 -16.41 -8.90 -33.37
CA GLU A 277 -15.80 -9.33 -32.11
C GLU A 277 -15.20 -8.16 -31.34
N VAL A 278 -15.23 -8.20 -30.01
CA VAL A 278 -14.67 -7.11 -29.18
C VAL A 278 -13.15 -7.31 -29.08
N ILE A 279 -12.37 -6.47 -29.76
CA ILE A 279 -10.90 -6.46 -29.69
C ILE A 279 -10.47 -5.78 -28.39
N GLU A 280 -11.00 -4.59 -28.14
CA GLU A 280 -10.78 -3.83 -26.92
C GLU A 280 -12.11 -3.67 -26.19
N ASP A 281 -12.16 -4.06 -24.91
CA ASP A 281 -13.32 -3.86 -24.06
C ASP A 281 -13.37 -2.41 -23.53
N ASP A 282 -14.42 -2.08 -22.78
CA ASP A 282 -14.58 -0.76 -22.14
C ASP A 282 -13.68 -0.56 -20.90
N GLY A 283 -12.65 -1.40 -20.73
CA GLY A 283 -11.69 -1.37 -19.63
C GLY A 283 -12.03 -2.26 -18.43
N ARG A 284 -13.07 -3.10 -18.52
CA ARG A 284 -13.53 -4.00 -17.44
C ARG A 284 -12.48 -5.04 -17.07
N TRP A 285 -11.95 -5.72 -18.08
CA TRP A 285 -10.92 -6.74 -17.96
C TRP A 285 -9.67 -6.15 -17.34
N LEU A 286 -9.23 -5.00 -17.87
CA LEU A 286 -8.10 -4.22 -17.36
C LEU A 286 -8.28 -3.87 -15.87
N ALA A 287 -9.48 -3.44 -15.47
CA ALA A 287 -9.76 -3.11 -14.08
C ALA A 287 -9.69 -4.31 -13.14
N LEU A 288 -10.23 -5.46 -13.54
CA LEU A 288 -10.13 -6.70 -12.76
C LEU A 288 -8.69 -7.20 -12.69
N MET A 289 -7.93 -7.15 -13.79
CA MET A 289 -6.51 -7.55 -13.80
C MET A 289 -5.64 -6.62 -12.97
N ALA A 290 -5.93 -5.32 -12.94
CA ALA A 290 -5.19 -4.38 -12.10
C ALA A 290 -5.40 -4.69 -10.62
N ALA A 291 -6.66 -4.92 -10.23
CA ALA A 291 -7.01 -5.29 -8.87
C ALA A 291 -6.40 -6.64 -8.46
N ALA A 292 -6.50 -7.65 -9.32
CA ALA A 292 -5.93 -8.97 -9.06
C ALA A 292 -4.40 -8.93 -8.97
N SER A 293 -3.73 -8.18 -9.85
CA SER A 293 -2.27 -8.06 -9.83
C SER A 293 -1.77 -7.27 -8.62
N ALA A 294 -2.49 -6.23 -8.18
CA ALA A 294 -2.17 -5.48 -6.97
C ALA A 294 -2.44 -6.27 -5.67
N ALA A 295 -3.32 -7.29 -5.73
CA ALA A 295 -3.67 -8.13 -4.59
C ALA A 295 -2.68 -9.29 -4.36
N VAL A 296 -1.75 -9.49 -5.28
CA VAL A 296 -0.88 -10.66 -5.31
C VAL A 296 0.55 -10.25 -4.99
N GLY A 297 1.15 -10.91 -4.00
CA GLY A 297 2.54 -10.71 -3.60
C GLY A 297 2.75 -10.99 -2.12
N VAL A 298 3.95 -11.42 -1.75
CA VAL A 298 4.32 -11.73 -0.35
C VAL A 298 4.07 -10.50 0.53
N ALA A 299 4.48 -9.32 0.07
CA ALA A 299 4.26 -8.07 0.79
C ALA A 299 2.76 -7.78 1.01
N VAL A 300 1.91 -8.02 0.02
CA VAL A 300 0.47 -7.79 0.15
C VAL A 300 -0.14 -8.74 1.19
N TYR A 301 0.16 -10.04 1.10
CA TYR A 301 -0.33 -11.03 2.07
C TYR A 301 0.15 -10.74 3.50
N HIS A 302 1.38 -10.25 3.64
CA HIS A 302 1.97 -9.92 4.93
C HIS A 302 1.36 -8.65 5.53
N PHE A 303 1.44 -7.53 4.80
CA PHE A 303 0.98 -6.24 5.32
C PHE A 303 -0.54 -6.11 5.33
N ALA A 304 -1.32 -6.88 4.56
CA ALA A 304 -2.77 -6.97 4.75
C ALA A 304 -3.16 -7.59 6.09
N ARG A 305 -2.22 -8.12 6.88
CA ARG A 305 -2.44 -8.57 8.26
C ARG A 305 -1.79 -7.68 9.30
N MET A 306 -1.08 -6.63 8.87
CA MET A 306 -0.48 -5.64 9.74
C MET A 306 -1.23 -4.31 9.54
N PRO A 307 -1.93 -3.80 10.57
CA PRO A 307 -2.63 -2.51 10.50
C PRO A 307 -1.67 -1.38 10.13
N VAL A 308 -2.19 -0.17 9.90
CA VAL A 308 -1.42 1.06 9.66
C VAL A 308 -0.75 1.11 8.28
N TYR A 309 -0.06 0.05 7.85
CA TYR A 309 0.72 0.06 6.62
C TYR A 309 -0.12 -0.01 5.34
N VAL A 310 -1.23 -0.76 5.35
CA VAL A 310 -2.09 -0.93 4.17
C VAL A 310 -3.30 0.03 4.22
N GLU A 311 -3.66 0.52 5.39
CA GLU A 311 -4.75 1.50 5.57
C GLU A 311 -4.46 2.82 4.84
N SER A 312 -3.23 3.32 4.98
CA SER A 312 -2.70 4.44 4.18
C SER A 312 -2.81 4.17 2.68
N VAL A 313 -2.48 2.96 2.23
CA VAL A 313 -2.45 2.60 0.81
C VAL A 313 -3.86 2.53 0.25
N ALA A 314 -4.80 1.95 0.99
CA ALA A 314 -6.20 1.89 0.64
C ALA A 314 -6.82 3.30 0.54
N LEU A 315 -6.64 4.12 1.56
CA LEU A 315 -7.17 5.48 1.60
C LEU A 315 -6.50 6.39 0.56
N GLY A 316 -5.20 6.29 0.37
CA GLY A 316 -4.45 7.04 -0.63
C GLY A 316 -4.89 6.70 -2.05
N SER A 317 -5.10 5.41 -2.33
CA SER A 317 -5.61 4.94 -3.62
C SER A 317 -7.05 5.41 -3.86
N LEU A 318 -7.93 5.35 -2.87
CA LEU A 318 -9.28 5.90 -2.94
C LEU A 318 -9.26 7.41 -3.14
N ALA A 319 -8.33 8.12 -2.53
CA ALA A 319 -8.20 9.56 -2.66
C ALA A 319 -7.74 9.96 -4.07
N ILE A 320 -6.81 9.21 -4.68
CA ILE A 320 -6.44 9.40 -6.10
C ILE A 320 -7.62 9.04 -7.01
N TRP A 321 -8.39 8.00 -6.71
CA TRP A 321 -9.60 7.68 -7.47
C TRP A 321 -10.62 8.82 -7.38
N ALA A 322 -10.90 9.32 -6.18
CA ALA A 322 -11.80 10.44 -5.96
C ALA A 322 -11.30 11.71 -6.67
N LEU A 323 -9.98 11.91 -6.75
CA LEU A 323 -9.38 12.98 -7.56
C LEU A 323 -9.74 12.81 -9.03
N LEU A 324 -9.36 11.68 -9.64
CA LEU A 324 -9.57 11.42 -11.07
C LEU A 324 -11.06 11.44 -11.42
N ARG A 325 -11.90 10.82 -10.58
CA ARG A 325 -13.36 10.83 -10.74
C ARG A 325 -13.92 12.24 -10.57
N GLY A 326 -13.44 13.01 -9.60
CA GLY A 326 -13.86 14.40 -9.36
C GLY A 326 -13.49 15.30 -10.52
N LEU A 327 -12.27 15.18 -11.04
CA LEU A 327 -11.78 15.89 -12.22
C LEU A 327 -12.66 15.57 -13.44
N ARG A 328 -12.95 14.28 -13.67
CA ARG A 328 -13.75 13.80 -14.80
C ARG A 328 -15.23 14.17 -14.72
N THR A 329 -15.85 13.97 -13.56
CA THR A 329 -17.28 14.20 -13.35
C THR A 329 -17.62 15.63 -12.98
N ASP A 330 -16.61 16.49 -12.82
CA ASP A 330 -16.75 17.87 -12.36
C ASP A 330 -17.49 17.97 -11.01
N ARG A 331 -17.30 16.98 -10.14
CA ARG A 331 -17.97 16.91 -8.84
C ARG A 331 -17.04 17.46 -7.75
N PRO A 332 -17.27 18.70 -7.26
CA PRO A 332 -16.37 19.36 -6.31
C PRO A 332 -16.24 18.60 -4.98
N TRP A 333 -17.30 17.91 -4.55
CA TRP A 333 -17.26 17.09 -3.33
C TRP A 333 -16.31 15.90 -3.44
N LEU A 334 -16.09 15.34 -4.64
CA LEU A 334 -15.09 14.29 -4.83
C LEU A 334 -13.66 14.85 -4.75
N LEU A 335 -13.45 16.09 -5.21
CA LEU A 335 -12.16 16.78 -5.07
C LEU A 335 -11.86 17.10 -3.59
N ALA A 336 -12.87 17.57 -2.85
CA ALA A 336 -12.77 17.79 -1.41
C ALA A 336 -12.51 16.46 -0.66
N LEU A 337 -13.25 15.40 -1.00
CA LEU A 337 -13.07 14.06 -0.43
C LEU A 337 -11.67 13.50 -0.74
N SER A 338 -11.15 13.74 -1.94
CA SER A 338 -9.77 13.38 -2.29
C SER A 338 -8.76 14.12 -1.41
N GLY A 339 -8.91 15.43 -1.24
CA GLY A 339 -8.05 16.21 -0.35
C GLY A 339 -8.08 15.69 1.08
N LEU A 340 -9.28 15.47 1.62
CA LEU A 340 -9.49 14.92 2.96
C LEU A 340 -8.87 13.53 3.11
N GLY A 341 -9.08 12.64 2.14
CA GLY A 341 -8.52 11.29 2.14
C GLY A 341 -6.99 11.29 2.10
N LEU A 342 -6.38 12.13 1.27
CA LEU A 342 -4.92 12.31 1.25
C LEU A 342 -4.41 12.85 2.58
N GLY A 343 -5.08 13.86 3.15
CA GLY A 343 -4.74 14.37 4.46
C GLY A 343 -4.85 13.30 5.55
N TRP A 344 -5.85 12.42 5.45
CA TRP A 344 -5.97 11.27 6.35
C TRP A 344 -4.76 10.34 6.25
N THR A 345 -4.24 10.07 5.06
CA THR A 345 -3.08 9.16 4.92
C THR A 345 -1.86 9.59 5.73
N TRP A 346 -1.67 10.89 5.98
CA TRP A 346 -0.55 11.41 6.79
C TRP A 346 -0.56 10.95 8.24
N TYR A 347 -1.69 10.45 8.75
CA TYR A 347 -1.81 9.87 10.09
C TYR A 347 -1.21 8.47 10.22
N TYR A 348 -1.05 7.77 9.10
CA TYR A 348 -0.47 6.42 9.03
C TYR A 348 1.03 6.44 8.73
N GLY A 349 1.50 7.55 8.14
CA GLY A 349 2.91 7.94 8.20
C GLY A 349 3.51 8.39 6.88
N PRO A 350 4.84 8.30 6.70
CA PRO A 350 5.54 8.93 5.58
C PRO A 350 5.11 8.44 4.20
N GLN A 351 4.44 7.29 4.11
CA GLN A 351 3.80 6.79 2.90
C GLN A 351 2.84 7.82 2.25
N ALA A 352 2.23 8.70 3.04
CA ALA A 352 1.35 9.76 2.57
C ALA A 352 2.05 10.73 1.60
N LEU A 353 3.37 10.88 1.71
CA LEU A 353 4.17 11.68 0.78
C LEU A 353 4.04 11.14 -0.65
N SER A 354 4.07 9.82 -0.84
CA SER A 354 3.93 9.19 -2.16
C SER A 354 2.59 9.56 -2.81
N PHE A 355 1.49 9.40 -2.08
CA PHE A 355 0.15 9.73 -2.58
C PHE A 355 -0.04 11.23 -2.83
N THR A 356 0.52 12.08 -1.96
CA THR A 356 0.46 13.53 -2.12
C THR A 356 1.20 13.96 -3.39
N LEU A 357 2.41 13.43 -3.61
CA LEU A 357 3.19 13.68 -4.82
C LEU A 357 2.51 13.14 -6.08
N ALA A 358 1.95 11.93 -6.03
CA ALA A 358 1.21 11.34 -7.14
C ALA A 358 -0.05 12.14 -7.49
N ALA A 359 -0.79 12.64 -6.50
CA ALA A 359 -1.95 13.49 -6.71
C ALA A 359 -1.57 14.85 -7.31
N LEU A 360 -0.48 15.47 -6.84
CA LEU A 360 0.08 16.68 -7.44
C LEU A 360 0.51 16.44 -8.89
N ALA A 361 1.18 15.31 -9.16
CA ALA A 361 1.56 14.94 -10.51
C ALA A 361 0.34 14.70 -11.40
N ALA A 362 -0.75 14.12 -10.89
CA ALA A 362 -2.01 13.98 -11.62
C ALA A 362 -2.64 15.35 -11.96
N TRP A 363 -2.63 16.29 -11.02
CA TRP A 363 -3.04 17.68 -11.27
C TRP A 363 -2.21 18.34 -12.37
N ILE A 364 -0.88 18.20 -12.33
CA ILE A 364 0.04 18.70 -13.35
C ILE A 364 -0.26 18.04 -14.70
N GLY A 365 -0.49 16.73 -14.72
CA GLY A 365 -0.85 15.97 -15.92
C GLY A 365 -2.11 16.51 -16.58
N VAL A 366 -3.17 16.73 -15.80
CA VAL A 366 -4.40 17.37 -16.32
C VAL A 366 -4.12 18.78 -16.82
N ALA A 367 -3.32 19.57 -16.10
CA ALA A 367 -2.99 20.93 -16.54
C ALA A 367 -2.21 20.97 -17.87
N LEU A 368 -1.29 20.01 -18.09
CA LEU A 368 -0.44 19.94 -19.28
C LEU A 368 -1.16 19.30 -20.48
N LEU A 369 -1.90 18.20 -20.25
CA LEU A 369 -2.52 17.41 -21.31
C LEU A 369 -3.90 17.96 -21.72
N GLU A 370 -4.64 18.61 -20.80
CA GLU A 370 -5.99 19.14 -21.05
C GLU A 370 -5.97 20.69 -21.08
N ARG A 371 -5.56 21.26 -22.21
CA ARG A 371 -5.48 22.71 -22.40
C ARG A 371 -6.84 23.39 -22.14
N GLY A 372 -6.86 24.37 -21.25
CA GLY A 372 -8.06 25.16 -20.92
C GLY A 372 -8.85 24.65 -19.72
N TRP A 373 -8.49 23.49 -19.14
CA TRP A 373 -9.17 22.97 -17.94
C TRP A 373 -9.04 23.91 -16.73
N LEU A 374 -7.85 24.47 -16.48
CA LEU A 374 -7.60 25.38 -15.36
C LEU A 374 -8.23 26.77 -15.53
N THR A 375 -8.28 27.27 -16.77
CA THR A 375 -8.71 28.65 -17.04
C THR A 375 -10.23 28.78 -17.10
N GLY A 376 -10.97 27.66 -17.23
CA GLY A 376 -12.42 27.66 -17.39
C GLY A 376 -12.91 28.42 -18.63
N LYS A 377 -11.98 28.84 -19.51
CA LYS A 377 -12.28 29.62 -20.70
C LYS A 377 -12.98 28.70 -21.71
N VAL A 378 -14.09 29.18 -22.25
CA VAL A 378 -14.80 28.52 -23.34
C VAL A 378 -13.91 28.58 -24.56
N VAL A 379 -13.26 27.47 -24.91
CA VAL A 379 -12.63 27.32 -26.22
C VAL A 379 -13.78 27.09 -27.19
N SER A 380 -14.11 28.10 -27.99
CA SER A 380 -15.06 27.93 -29.07
C SER A 380 -14.52 26.82 -29.97
N ALA A 381 -15.26 25.72 -30.10
CA ALA A 381 -14.92 24.58 -30.96
C ALA A 381 -14.98 24.93 -32.47
N ARG A 382 -14.71 26.19 -32.82
CA ARG A 382 -14.81 26.75 -34.16
C ARG A 382 -13.80 26.14 -35.11
N GLU A 383 -12.65 25.64 -34.63
CA GLU A 383 -11.65 25.02 -35.52
C GLU A 383 -11.88 23.52 -35.75
N ALA A 384 -12.50 22.80 -34.81
CA ALA A 384 -12.71 21.35 -34.93
C ALA A 384 -14.07 20.96 -35.54
N VAL A 385 -15.09 21.82 -35.43
CA VAL A 385 -16.47 21.50 -35.84
C VAL A 385 -16.83 22.09 -37.21
N VAL A 386 -16.10 23.12 -37.69
CA VAL A 386 -16.33 23.74 -39.02
C VAL A 386 -16.15 22.77 -40.20
N ARG A 387 -15.61 21.56 -39.98
CA ARG A 387 -15.54 20.52 -41.04
C ARG A 387 -16.72 19.55 -41.10
N GLN A 388 -17.66 19.53 -40.14
CA GLN A 388 -18.65 18.44 -40.08
C GLN A 388 -20.11 18.81 -39.75
N THR A 389 -20.42 20.04 -39.33
CA THR A 389 -21.82 20.43 -39.11
C THR A 389 -22.39 21.15 -40.34
N PRO A 390 -23.58 20.76 -40.84
CA PRO A 390 -24.31 21.51 -41.85
C PRO A 390 -24.46 22.98 -41.45
N GLU A 391 -24.34 23.88 -42.42
CA GLU A 391 -24.53 25.32 -42.23
C GLU A 391 -25.87 25.60 -41.53
N GLY A 392 -25.83 26.08 -40.27
CA GLY A 392 -27.03 26.50 -39.54
C GLY A 392 -27.07 26.15 -38.05
N GLU A 393 -26.27 25.20 -37.55
CA GLU A 393 -26.24 24.88 -36.12
C GLU A 393 -25.29 25.81 -35.34
N ASN A 394 -25.83 26.50 -34.33
CA ASN A 394 -25.06 27.36 -33.44
C ASN A 394 -23.89 26.58 -32.81
N PRO A 395 -22.67 27.15 -32.80
CA PRO A 395 -21.52 26.48 -32.22
C PRO A 395 -21.79 26.15 -30.76
N VAL A 396 -21.81 24.85 -30.45
CA VAL A 396 -21.99 24.36 -29.08
C VAL A 396 -20.83 24.89 -28.24
N GLN A 397 -21.12 25.83 -27.35
CA GLN A 397 -20.12 26.33 -26.39
C GLN A 397 -19.79 25.24 -25.39
N VAL A 398 -18.53 24.83 -25.38
CA VAL A 398 -17.99 23.84 -24.46
C VAL A 398 -17.23 24.54 -23.34
N GLN A 399 -17.74 24.43 -22.12
CA GLN A 399 -17.05 24.93 -20.92
C GLN A 399 -16.26 23.80 -20.25
N HIS A 400 -15.00 24.08 -19.90
CA HIS A 400 -14.07 23.09 -19.33
C HIS A 400 -14.00 23.21 -17.79
N GLY A 401 -14.11 22.07 -17.09
CA GLY A 401 -13.57 21.76 -15.74
C GLY A 401 -14.01 22.57 -14.51
N ALA A 402 -13.66 22.06 -13.33
CA ALA A 402 -13.85 22.70 -12.01
C ALA A 402 -12.86 23.86 -11.80
N GLY A 403 -11.83 23.94 -12.63
CA GLY A 403 -10.80 24.97 -12.62
C GLY A 403 -10.06 25.09 -11.29
N TRP A 404 -9.53 26.29 -11.03
CA TRP A 404 -8.84 26.63 -9.77
C TRP A 404 -9.71 26.47 -8.51
N GLY A 405 -11.04 26.56 -8.64
CA GLY A 405 -11.94 26.32 -7.51
C GLY A 405 -11.90 24.87 -7.02
N GLY A 406 -11.87 23.91 -7.97
CA GLY A 406 -11.67 22.49 -7.65
C GLY A 406 -10.32 22.19 -7.01
N ALA A 407 -9.24 22.80 -7.53
CA ALA A 407 -7.90 22.67 -6.96
C ALA A 407 -7.81 23.27 -5.55
N GLY A 408 -8.47 24.42 -5.32
CA GLY A 408 -8.59 25.05 -4.01
C GLY A 408 -9.31 24.14 -3.01
N LEU A 409 -10.47 23.59 -3.36
CA LEU A 409 -11.20 22.65 -2.49
C LEU A 409 -10.37 21.41 -2.13
N TRP A 410 -9.65 20.86 -3.11
CA TRP A 410 -8.73 19.74 -2.88
C TRP A 410 -7.61 20.11 -1.89
N LEU A 411 -6.95 21.26 -2.10
CA LEU A 411 -5.87 21.72 -1.23
C LEU A 411 -6.35 22.01 0.20
N VAL A 412 -7.52 22.65 0.36
CA VAL A 412 -8.10 22.89 1.68
C VAL A 412 -8.45 21.56 2.36
N GLY A 413 -8.98 20.58 1.63
CA GLY A 413 -9.19 19.23 2.16
C GLY A 413 -7.93 18.59 2.73
N LEU A 414 -6.82 18.67 2.00
CA LEU A 414 -5.52 18.19 2.45
C LEU A 414 -5.09 18.91 3.75
N LEU A 415 -5.15 20.24 3.75
CA LEU A 415 -4.70 21.07 4.87
C LEU A 415 -5.51 20.85 6.15
N VAL A 416 -6.82 20.61 6.05
CA VAL A 416 -7.69 20.35 7.23
C VAL A 416 -7.22 19.16 8.05
N PHE A 417 -6.68 18.11 7.41
CA PHE A 417 -6.18 16.92 8.11
C PHE A 417 -4.68 16.99 8.42
N VAL A 418 -3.88 17.67 7.59
CA VAL A 418 -2.42 17.80 7.80
C VAL A 418 -2.09 18.83 8.88
N ALA A 419 -2.89 19.87 9.06
CA ALA A 419 -2.59 20.95 10.00
C ALA A 419 -2.45 20.51 11.47
N PRO A 420 -3.28 19.60 12.03
CA PRO A 420 -3.03 19.04 13.35
C PRO A 420 -1.66 18.36 13.46
N LEU A 421 -1.23 17.61 12.44
CA LEU A 421 0.09 16.97 12.42
C LEU A 421 1.23 18.00 12.40
N LEU A 422 1.10 19.04 11.57
CA LEU A 422 2.06 20.15 11.54
C LEU A 422 2.11 20.91 12.86
N SER A 423 0.98 21.02 13.57
CA SER A 423 0.92 21.66 14.88
C SER A 423 1.65 20.86 15.96
N LEU A 424 1.48 19.53 15.96
CA LEU A 424 2.22 18.63 16.84
C LEU A 424 3.71 18.72 16.56
N TRP A 425 4.09 18.74 15.28
CA TRP A 425 5.49 18.86 14.86
C TRP A 425 6.11 20.20 15.28
N ALA A 426 5.37 21.31 15.14
CA ALA A 426 5.81 22.64 15.56
C ALA A 426 5.93 22.81 17.08
N GLY A 427 5.15 22.05 17.87
CA GLY A 427 5.21 22.07 19.34
C GLY A 427 6.45 21.40 19.93
N GLY A 428 7.25 20.70 19.12
CA GLY A 428 8.51 20.08 19.52
C GLY A 428 8.74 18.78 18.74
N PRO A 429 9.85 18.63 18.00
CA PRO A 429 10.15 17.40 17.26
C PRO A 429 10.30 16.18 18.19
N GLU A 430 10.72 16.39 19.43
CA GLU A 430 10.85 15.34 20.45
C GLU A 430 9.49 14.80 20.93
N ILE A 431 8.42 15.61 20.85
CA ILE A 431 7.05 15.26 21.25
C ILE A 431 6.30 14.56 20.09
N THR A 432 6.90 14.48 18.90
CA THR A 432 6.32 13.83 17.71
C THR A 432 7.00 12.51 17.34
N PRO A 433 7.08 11.49 18.23
CA PRO A 433 7.71 10.24 17.85
C PRO A 433 6.83 9.40 16.90
N GLY A 434 5.50 9.46 16.98
CA GLY A 434 4.66 8.37 16.42
C GLY A 434 4.37 8.36 14.89
N PRO A 435 3.82 9.44 14.29
CA PRO A 435 3.22 9.33 12.96
C PRO A 435 4.17 9.65 11.80
N LEU A 436 5.16 10.52 11.97
CA LEU A 436 6.03 10.99 10.86
C LEU A 436 7.41 10.29 10.81
N ALA A 437 7.67 9.36 11.74
CA ALA A 437 8.90 8.60 11.81
C ALA A 437 8.61 7.11 11.57
N TRP A 438 9.51 6.45 10.83
CA TRP A 438 9.52 5.00 10.78
C TRP A 438 10.23 4.46 12.02
N HIS A 439 9.61 3.48 12.67
CA HIS A 439 10.27 2.67 13.67
C HIS A 439 10.67 1.37 12.98
N ALA A 440 11.92 1.28 12.52
CA ALA A 440 12.50 0.01 12.11
C ALA A 440 13.27 -0.59 13.30
N ALA A 441 13.18 -1.91 13.45
CA ALA A 441 13.80 -2.61 14.57
C ALA A 441 15.32 -2.36 14.60
N GLY A 442 15.83 -1.79 15.69
CA GLY A 442 17.26 -1.58 15.90
C GLY A 442 17.87 -0.34 15.22
N THR A 443 17.08 0.50 14.54
CA THR A 443 17.56 1.78 13.99
C THR A 443 16.93 2.96 14.73
N ALA A 444 17.68 4.05 14.90
CA ALA A 444 17.11 5.32 15.35
C ALA A 444 15.91 5.69 14.45
N PRO A 445 14.87 6.35 14.98
CA PRO A 445 13.75 6.80 14.16
C PRO A 445 14.27 7.72 13.04
N LEU A 446 14.26 7.21 11.80
CA LEU A 446 14.58 8.00 10.61
C LEU A 446 13.25 8.35 9.94
N GLY A 447 13.03 9.65 9.77
CA GLY A 447 11.83 10.25 9.18
C GLY A 447 12.16 11.68 8.76
N LEU A 448 11.16 12.56 8.64
CA LEU A 448 11.38 13.98 8.32
C LEU A 448 12.35 14.71 9.30
N GLN A 449 12.63 14.13 10.47
CA GLN A 449 13.64 14.63 11.40
C GLN A 449 15.07 14.56 10.84
N THR A 450 15.41 13.58 10.00
CA THR A 450 16.74 13.54 9.33
C THR A 450 16.89 14.68 8.35
N TRP A 451 15.80 15.06 7.67
CA TRP A 451 15.79 16.24 6.81
C TRP A 451 16.03 17.53 7.59
N ALA A 452 15.49 17.64 8.80
CA ALA A 452 15.78 18.76 9.69
C ALA A 452 17.24 18.78 10.13
N ALA A 453 17.88 17.62 10.28
CA ALA A 453 19.32 17.49 10.54
C ALA A 453 20.19 17.69 9.28
N GLY A 454 19.61 17.58 8.08
CA GLY A 454 20.25 17.83 6.78
C GLY A 454 19.64 16.97 5.68
N ALA A 455 19.21 17.60 4.58
CA ALA A 455 18.71 16.88 3.42
C ALA A 455 19.79 15.93 2.85
N PRO A 456 19.42 14.72 2.38
CA PRO A 456 20.38 13.81 1.78
C PRO A 456 21.04 14.44 0.55
N SER A 457 22.34 14.18 0.36
CA SER A 457 23.04 14.61 -0.85
C SER A 457 22.41 13.98 -2.10
N LEU A 458 22.53 14.62 -3.27
CA LEU A 458 22.01 14.06 -4.54
C LEU A 458 22.60 12.67 -4.84
N ALA A 459 23.87 12.44 -4.48
CA ALA A 459 24.51 11.13 -4.63
C ALA A 459 23.87 10.06 -3.73
N GLN A 460 23.58 10.41 -2.47
CA GLN A 460 22.89 9.52 -1.53
C GLN A 460 21.44 9.25 -1.98
N LEU A 461 20.73 10.28 -2.43
CA LEU A 461 19.39 10.11 -3.00
C LEU A 461 19.40 9.18 -4.22
N GLY A 462 20.38 9.34 -5.12
CA GLY A 462 20.55 8.44 -6.27
C GLY A 462 20.84 6.99 -5.86
N ALA A 463 21.68 6.78 -4.84
CA ALA A 463 21.96 5.46 -4.29
C ALA A 463 20.71 4.83 -3.65
N ASN A 464 19.97 5.58 -2.84
CA ASN A 464 18.72 5.15 -2.20
C ASN A 464 17.64 4.82 -3.25
N LEU A 465 17.51 5.65 -4.29
CA LEU A 465 16.57 5.42 -5.38
C LEU A 465 16.90 4.12 -6.14
N ARG A 466 18.20 3.90 -6.41
CA ARG A 466 18.66 2.65 -7.02
C ARG A 466 18.30 1.46 -6.14
N LEU A 467 18.59 1.50 -4.84
CA LEU A 467 18.27 0.39 -3.93
C LEU A 467 16.75 0.17 -3.81
N ALA A 468 15.95 1.24 -3.75
CA ALA A 468 14.49 1.15 -3.75
C ALA A 468 13.94 0.50 -5.03
N LEU A 469 14.48 0.87 -6.19
CA LEU A 469 14.12 0.27 -7.48
C LEU A 469 14.50 -1.22 -7.52
N LEU A 470 15.70 -1.56 -7.08
CA LEU A 470 16.16 -2.95 -7.00
C LEU A 470 15.34 -3.77 -5.99
N GLY A 471 14.76 -3.14 -4.96
CA GLY A 471 13.83 -3.79 -4.03
C GLY A 471 12.55 -4.33 -4.69
N LEU A 472 12.19 -3.82 -5.88
CA LEU A 472 11.02 -4.31 -6.62
C LEU A 472 11.26 -5.70 -7.21
N ASN A 473 12.46 -5.98 -7.72
CA ASN A 473 12.71 -7.14 -8.57
C ASN A 473 14.05 -7.86 -8.35
N GLN A 474 14.86 -7.48 -7.35
CA GLN A 474 16.16 -8.08 -7.09
C GLN A 474 16.49 -8.23 -5.60
N LEU A 475 16.32 -7.18 -4.80
CA LEU A 475 16.78 -7.14 -3.41
C LEU A 475 15.65 -7.48 -2.41
N PRO A 476 15.95 -8.24 -1.35
CA PRO A 476 14.98 -8.54 -0.31
C PRO A 476 14.72 -7.35 0.61
N ASP A 477 13.66 -7.45 1.41
CA ASP A 477 13.33 -6.46 2.42
C ASP A 477 14.42 -6.37 3.50
N GLN A 478 14.92 -5.17 3.76
CA GLN A 478 15.88 -4.90 4.84
C GLN A 478 15.20 -4.33 6.09
N SER A 479 13.87 -4.11 6.05
CA SER A 479 13.14 -3.55 7.21
C SER A 479 13.16 -4.47 8.43
N GLY A 480 13.37 -5.76 8.20
CA GLY A 480 13.22 -6.79 9.23
C GLY A 480 11.78 -6.94 9.69
N LEU A 481 10.76 -6.41 9.01
CA LEU A 481 9.35 -6.60 9.34
C LEU A 481 8.76 -7.81 8.63
N ALA A 482 8.92 -7.86 7.31
CA ALA A 482 8.49 -9.00 6.51
C ALA A 482 9.48 -10.17 6.58
N SER A 483 10.77 -9.87 6.78
CA SER A 483 11.89 -10.83 6.80
C SER A 483 11.92 -11.81 5.60
N ALA A 484 11.25 -11.45 4.51
CA ALA A 484 11.18 -12.28 3.31
C ALA A 484 12.52 -12.22 2.56
N SER A 485 13.03 -13.38 2.18
CA SER A 485 14.24 -13.52 1.36
C SER A 485 14.04 -13.17 -0.12
N THR A 486 12.79 -12.92 -0.51
CA THR A 486 12.42 -12.52 -1.87
C THR A 486 12.32 -11.00 -2.00
N HIS A 487 12.25 -10.53 -3.25
CA HIS A 487 11.93 -9.15 -3.64
C HIS A 487 10.41 -8.84 -3.54
N LEU A 488 10.04 -7.56 -3.69
CA LEU A 488 8.65 -7.10 -3.49
C LEU A 488 7.68 -7.70 -4.51
N LEU A 489 8.08 -7.77 -5.78
CA LEU A 489 7.25 -8.31 -6.85
C LEU A 489 7.56 -9.78 -7.08
N PRO A 490 6.55 -10.66 -7.21
CA PRO A 490 6.79 -12.06 -7.54
C PRO A 490 7.61 -12.22 -8.80
N SER A 491 8.53 -13.18 -8.85
CA SER A 491 9.41 -13.41 -10.02
C SER A 491 8.66 -13.58 -11.34
N LEU A 492 7.41 -14.08 -11.30
CA LEU A 492 6.55 -14.19 -12.48
C LEU A 492 6.04 -12.83 -13.00
N LEU A 493 5.85 -11.86 -12.11
CA LEU A 493 5.31 -10.53 -12.43
C LEU A 493 6.41 -9.50 -12.66
N ALA A 494 7.60 -9.68 -12.11
CA ALA A 494 8.72 -8.76 -12.29
C ALA A 494 9.10 -8.51 -13.77
N PRO A 495 9.17 -9.53 -14.65
CA PRO A 495 9.37 -9.32 -16.08
C PRO A 495 8.27 -8.49 -16.73
N LEU A 496 7.01 -8.77 -16.38
CA LEU A 496 5.86 -8.03 -16.89
C LEU A 496 5.92 -6.57 -16.44
N TRP A 497 6.34 -6.30 -15.21
CA TRP A 497 6.51 -4.95 -14.70
C TRP A 497 7.56 -4.17 -15.51
N VAL A 498 8.70 -4.78 -15.85
CA VAL A 498 9.72 -4.15 -16.71
C VAL A 498 9.14 -3.78 -18.07
N LEU A 499 8.42 -4.71 -18.70
CA LEU A 499 7.75 -4.47 -19.99
C LEU A 499 6.71 -3.35 -19.86
N ALA A 500 5.95 -3.33 -18.75
CA ALA A 500 4.96 -2.30 -18.48
C ALA A 500 5.57 -0.90 -18.39
N VAL A 501 6.69 -0.74 -17.68
CA VAL A 501 7.39 0.55 -17.60
C VAL A 501 7.78 1.03 -19.00
N GLY A 502 8.30 0.13 -19.85
CA GLY A 502 8.68 0.47 -21.22
C GLY A 502 7.52 0.96 -22.08
N ALA A 503 6.39 0.25 -22.03
CA ALA A 503 5.19 0.66 -22.74
C ALA A 503 4.59 1.96 -22.19
N LEU A 504 4.57 2.14 -20.87
CA LEU A 504 4.02 3.35 -20.24
C LEU A 504 4.85 4.60 -20.56
N LEU A 505 6.18 4.49 -20.61
CA LEU A 505 7.05 5.62 -20.97
C LEU A 505 6.76 6.15 -22.38
N LEU A 506 6.40 5.29 -23.33
CA LEU A 506 6.00 5.71 -24.68
C LEU A 506 4.52 6.15 -24.78
N ASN A 507 3.75 6.05 -23.70
CA ASN A 507 2.35 6.49 -23.62
C ASN A 507 2.16 7.63 -22.58
N MET A 508 3.24 8.35 -22.21
CA MET A 508 3.19 9.47 -21.26
C MET A 508 2.40 10.69 -21.76
N ASP A 509 2.12 10.76 -23.06
CA ASP A 509 1.25 11.75 -23.69
C ASP A 509 -0.24 11.52 -23.38
N SER A 510 -0.59 10.34 -22.86
CA SER A 510 -1.92 10.04 -22.34
C SER A 510 -2.00 10.33 -20.84
N LEU A 511 -3.17 10.78 -20.36
CA LEU A 511 -3.39 10.99 -18.92
C LEU A 511 -3.14 9.72 -18.10
N MET A 512 -3.53 8.56 -18.64
CA MET A 512 -3.31 7.26 -18.00
C MET A 512 -1.82 6.94 -17.87
N GLY A 513 -1.05 7.05 -18.94
CA GLY A 513 0.40 6.82 -18.91
C GLY A 513 1.11 7.82 -17.99
N TRP A 514 0.75 9.11 -18.08
CA TRP A 514 1.29 10.14 -17.19
C TRP A 514 1.05 9.82 -15.72
N VAL A 515 -0.20 9.56 -15.32
CA VAL A 515 -0.55 9.31 -13.92
C VAL A 515 0.16 8.07 -13.39
N ILE A 516 0.19 6.96 -14.13
CA ILE A 516 0.84 5.73 -13.67
C ILE A 516 2.36 5.92 -13.57
N VAL A 517 3.02 6.48 -14.60
CA VAL A 517 4.48 6.67 -14.60
C VAL A 517 4.91 7.62 -13.48
N THR A 518 4.23 8.76 -13.35
CA THR A 518 4.55 9.73 -12.31
C THR A 518 4.26 9.17 -10.91
N TRP A 519 3.21 8.38 -10.72
CA TRP A 519 2.97 7.71 -9.44
C TRP A 519 4.11 6.75 -9.11
N LEU A 520 4.51 5.86 -10.04
CA LEU A 520 5.66 4.97 -9.84
C LEU A 520 6.93 5.75 -9.43
N GLY A 521 7.24 6.84 -10.14
CA GLY A 521 8.37 7.71 -9.82
C GLY A 521 8.24 8.41 -8.46
N CYS A 522 7.08 8.97 -8.14
CA CYS A 522 6.80 9.64 -6.88
C CYS A 522 6.85 8.68 -5.68
N ALA A 523 6.38 7.44 -5.84
CA ALA A 523 6.47 6.41 -4.81
C ALA A 523 7.91 5.98 -4.54
N LEU A 524 8.70 5.74 -5.60
CA LEU A 524 10.13 5.44 -5.46
C LEU A 524 10.91 6.59 -4.83
N LEU A 525 10.61 7.83 -5.23
CA LEU A 525 11.22 9.02 -4.65
C LEU A 525 10.85 9.17 -3.18
N ALA A 526 9.56 9.05 -2.82
CA ALA A 526 9.12 9.12 -1.44
C ALA A 526 9.75 8.01 -0.58
N ALA A 527 9.86 6.78 -1.10
CA ALA A 527 10.54 5.69 -0.41
C ALA A 527 12.03 6.00 -0.21
N ALA A 528 12.74 6.48 -1.24
CA ALA A 528 14.15 6.86 -1.18
C ALA A 528 14.44 7.99 -0.17
N LEU A 529 13.46 8.87 0.05
CA LEU A 529 13.58 10.02 0.94
C LEU A 529 13.18 9.73 2.39
N THR A 530 12.31 8.76 2.62
CA THR A 530 11.69 8.55 3.93
C THR A 530 12.11 7.26 4.60
N ALA A 531 12.54 6.23 3.86
CA ALA A 531 12.85 4.95 4.47
C ALA A 531 14.13 5.01 5.32
N PRO A 532 14.15 4.29 6.47
CA PRO A 532 15.32 4.23 7.34
C PRO A 532 16.46 3.40 6.74
N VAL A 533 16.11 2.40 5.94
CA VAL A 533 17.01 1.47 5.26
C VAL A 533 16.49 1.22 3.84
N HIS A 534 17.30 0.64 2.96
CA HIS A 534 16.87 0.33 1.59
C HIS A 534 17.35 -1.07 1.16
N PRO A 535 16.48 -1.88 0.53
CA PRO A 535 15.05 -1.68 0.35
C PRO A 535 14.25 -1.75 1.67
N PHE A 536 13.16 -1.00 1.75
CA PHE A 536 12.25 -1.01 2.89
C PHE A 536 10.82 -1.10 2.39
N TRP A 537 10.27 -2.31 2.46
CA TRP A 537 8.96 -2.61 1.87
C TRP A 537 7.82 -1.72 2.37
N PRO A 538 7.71 -1.36 3.66
CA PRO A 538 6.62 -0.50 4.11
C PRO A 538 6.58 0.86 3.41
N ALA A 539 7.72 1.46 3.07
CA ALA A 539 7.75 2.72 2.32
C ALA A 539 7.46 2.52 0.82
N LEU A 540 7.63 1.30 0.31
CA LEU A 540 7.32 0.93 -1.07
C LEU A 540 5.86 0.52 -1.28
N LEU A 541 5.09 0.14 -0.25
CA LEU A 541 3.69 -0.27 -0.40
C LEU A 541 2.80 0.69 -1.23
N PRO A 542 2.95 2.03 -1.14
CA PRO A 542 2.21 2.96 -2.00
C PRO A 542 2.42 2.78 -3.50
N ILE A 543 3.47 2.05 -3.92
CA ILE A 543 3.74 1.73 -5.33
C ILE A 543 2.83 0.61 -5.86
N LEU A 544 2.33 -0.28 -5.00
CA LEU A 544 1.61 -1.49 -5.39
C LEU A 544 0.36 -1.23 -6.24
N PRO A 545 -0.49 -0.23 -5.93
CA PRO A 545 -1.59 0.17 -6.80
C PRO A 545 -1.13 0.52 -8.22
N ALA A 546 -0.08 1.32 -8.34
CA ALA A 546 0.47 1.73 -9.64
C ALA A 546 1.12 0.57 -10.39
N VAL A 547 1.78 -0.36 -9.68
CA VAL A 547 2.28 -1.60 -10.25
C VAL A 547 1.15 -2.46 -10.79
N GLY A 548 0.06 -2.66 -10.03
CA GLY A 548 -1.09 -3.42 -10.50
C GLY A 548 -1.71 -2.82 -11.76
N LEU A 549 -1.87 -1.50 -11.80
CA LEU A 549 -2.30 -0.77 -13.00
C LEU A 549 -1.33 -0.99 -14.18
N ALA A 550 -0.03 -0.88 -13.95
CA ALA A 550 0.99 -1.09 -14.98
C ALA A 550 0.98 -2.54 -15.52
N LEU A 551 0.85 -3.54 -14.64
CA LEU A 551 0.75 -4.95 -15.00
C LEU A 551 -0.49 -5.25 -15.84
N ALA A 552 -1.64 -4.69 -15.48
CA ALA A 552 -2.84 -4.82 -16.29
C ALA A 552 -2.64 -4.19 -17.68
N PHE A 553 -2.05 -2.99 -17.72
CA PHE A 553 -1.78 -2.28 -18.98
C PHE A 553 -0.90 -3.12 -19.91
N VAL A 554 0.22 -3.68 -19.43
CA VAL A 554 1.09 -4.51 -20.28
C VAL A 554 0.42 -5.79 -20.74
N MET A 555 -0.38 -6.44 -19.89
CA MET A 555 -1.13 -7.64 -20.28
C MET A 555 -2.11 -7.34 -21.41
N ASP A 556 -2.78 -6.18 -21.35
CA ASP A 556 -3.65 -5.73 -22.45
C ASP A 556 -2.86 -5.38 -23.71
N ARG A 557 -1.70 -4.71 -23.60
CA ARG A 557 -0.85 -4.42 -24.76
C ARG A 557 -0.31 -5.69 -25.42
N LEU A 558 0.09 -6.68 -24.62
CA LEU A 558 0.48 -8.02 -25.09
C LEU A 558 -0.68 -8.70 -25.82
N ARG A 559 -1.88 -8.66 -25.23
CA ARG A 559 -3.10 -9.21 -25.83
C ARG A 559 -3.42 -8.59 -27.17
N VAL A 560 -3.46 -7.25 -27.25
CA VAL A 560 -3.75 -6.54 -28.51
C VAL A 560 -2.70 -6.84 -29.57
N LEU A 561 -1.41 -6.83 -29.20
CA LEU A 561 -0.33 -7.16 -30.13
C LEU A 561 -0.43 -8.60 -30.67
N LEU A 562 -0.83 -9.56 -29.83
CA LEU A 562 -1.07 -10.94 -30.25
C LEU A 562 -2.30 -11.05 -31.17
N MET A 563 -3.39 -10.34 -30.86
CA MET A 563 -4.58 -10.32 -31.70
C MET A 563 -4.31 -9.70 -33.08
N GLU A 564 -3.55 -8.61 -33.14
CA GLU A 564 -3.14 -7.98 -34.40
C GLU A 564 -2.22 -8.88 -35.25
N THR A 565 -1.43 -9.75 -34.61
CA THR A 565 -0.42 -10.57 -35.31
C THR A 565 -0.89 -11.98 -35.67
N LEU A 566 -1.68 -12.61 -34.80
CA LEU A 566 -2.14 -14.00 -34.94
C LEU A 566 -3.63 -14.10 -35.26
N GLY A 567 -4.41 -13.03 -35.08
CA GLY A 567 -5.85 -12.99 -35.28
C GLY A 567 -6.65 -13.10 -33.98
N THR A 568 -7.95 -12.81 -34.06
CA THR A 568 -8.84 -12.65 -32.91
C THR A 568 -9.18 -13.94 -32.17
N TRP A 569 -8.95 -15.11 -32.78
CA TRP A 569 -9.08 -16.40 -32.10
C TRP A 569 -8.15 -16.54 -30.88
N THR A 570 -7.06 -15.76 -30.82
CA THR A 570 -6.14 -15.72 -29.67
C THR A 570 -6.69 -14.98 -28.44
N LEU A 571 -7.84 -14.31 -28.56
CA LEU A 571 -8.45 -13.52 -27.49
C LEU A 571 -8.65 -14.32 -26.20
N GLN A 572 -9.25 -15.52 -26.30
CA GLN A 572 -9.51 -16.34 -25.11
C GLN A 572 -8.21 -16.90 -24.52
N ALA A 573 -7.30 -17.38 -25.38
CA ALA A 573 -6.02 -17.95 -24.95
C ALA A 573 -5.19 -16.93 -24.16
N THR A 574 -5.13 -15.68 -24.62
CA THR A 574 -4.38 -14.60 -23.96
C THR A 574 -5.01 -14.20 -22.61
N VAL A 575 -6.34 -14.16 -22.52
CA VAL A 575 -7.06 -13.93 -21.26
C VAL A 575 -6.78 -15.04 -20.25
N TYR A 576 -6.87 -16.32 -20.66
CA TYR A 576 -6.58 -17.45 -19.77
C TYR A 576 -5.10 -17.50 -19.35
N LEU A 577 -4.18 -17.18 -20.25
CA LEU A 577 -2.76 -17.11 -19.93
C LEU A 577 -2.47 -16.00 -18.91
N ALA A 578 -3.00 -14.80 -19.12
CA ALA A 578 -2.84 -13.68 -18.19
C ALA A 578 -3.42 -14.03 -16.81
N LEU A 579 -4.63 -14.59 -16.77
CA LEU A 579 -5.25 -15.06 -15.52
C LEU A 579 -4.40 -16.15 -14.85
N GLY A 580 -3.93 -17.12 -15.62
CA GLY A 580 -3.06 -18.20 -15.13
C GLY A 580 -1.77 -17.69 -14.52
N VAL A 581 -1.13 -16.68 -15.14
CA VAL A 581 0.08 -16.03 -14.60
C VAL A 581 -0.21 -15.33 -13.27
N VAL A 582 -1.31 -14.59 -13.17
CA VAL A 582 -1.69 -13.90 -11.91
C VAL A 582 -2.02 -14.90 -10.81
N ILE A 583 -2.78 -15.96 -11.12
CA ILE A 583 -3.11 -17.02 -10.17
C ILE A 583 -1.83 -17.74 -9.72
N ALA A 584 -0.95 -18.12 -10.64
CA ALA A 584 0.32 -18.77 -10.31
C ALA A 584 1.21 -17.87 -9.44
N ALA A 585 1.32 -16.59 -9.78
CA ALA A 585 2.02 -15.61 -8.96
C ALA A 585 1.39 -15.49 -7.55
N GLY A 586 0.06 -15.53 -7.46
CA GLY A 586 -0.70 -15.55 -6.20
C GLY A 586 -0.36 -16.75 -5.34
N MET A 587 -0.46 -17.94 -5.92
CA MET A 587 -0.16 -19.19 -5.22
C MET A 587 1.29 -19.28 -4.76
N LEU A 588 2.26 -18.94 -5.62
CA LEU A 588 3.67 -18.93 -5.23
C LEU A 588 3.95 -17.91 -4.12
N SER A 589 3.40 -16.71 -4.25
CA SER A 589 3.53 -15.67 -3.21
C SER A 589 2.87 -16.08 -1.90
N TRP A 590 1.75 -16.80 -1.95
CA TRP A 590 1.08 -17.34 -0.77
C TRP A 590 1.94 -18.40 -0.09
N ILE A 591 2.54 -19.33 -0.85
CA ILE A 591 3.44 -20.35 -0.32
C ILE A 591 4.66 -19.69 0.35
N THR A 592 5.30 -18.73 -0.32
CA THR A 592 6.43 -18.00 0.25
C THR A 592 6.01 -17.23 1.49
N PHE A 593 4.89 -16.50 1.45
CA PHE A 593 4.33 -15.83 2.63
C PHE A 593 4.13 -16.83 3.77
N TYR A 594 3.44 -17.95 3.53
CA TYR A 594 3.15 -18.95 4.56
C TYR A 594 4.43 -19.47 5.22
N GLN A 595 5.47 -19.76 4.43
CA GLN A 595 6.77 -20.18 4.94
C GLN A 595 7.40 -19.10 5.85
N THR A 596 7.48 -17.87 5.35
CA THR A 596 8.08 -16.74 6.10
C THR A 596 7.26 -16.28 7.31
N ALA A 597 5.93 -16.43 7.25
CA ALA A 597 5.03 -15.93 8.29
C ALA A 597 5.09 -16.78 9.56
N HIS A 598 5.58 -18.02 9.49
CA HIS A 598 5.80 -18.85 10.67
C HIS A 598 7.11 -18.55 11.38
N ASP A 599 8.02 -17.81 10.74
CA ASP A 599 9.25 -17.37 11.38
C ASP A 599 8.88 -16.39 12.50
N GLY A 600 8.93 -16.88 13.74
CA GLY A 600 8.59 -16.12 14.94
C GLY A 600 9.80 -15.40 15.51
N ASP A 601 9.56 -14.28 16.19
CA ASP A 601 10.55 -13.68 17.07
C ASP A 601 10.36 -14.15 18.51
N LEU A 602 11.43 -14.01 19.30
CA LEU A 602 11.44 -14.40 20.71
C LEU A 602 10.33 -13.71 21.50
N ALA A 603 10.05 -12.43 21.22
CA ALA A 603 9.04 -11.66 21.92
C ALA A 603 7.62 -12.18 21.69
N SER A 604 7.25 -12.47 20.44
CA SER A 604 5.93 -13.04 20.16
C SER A 604 5.79 -14.47 20.68
N ALA A 605 6.89 -15.24 20.71
CA ALA A 605 6.91 -16.56 21.32
C ALA A 605 6.69 -16.49 22.84
N VAL A 606 7.42 -15.61 23.54
CA VAL A 606 7.26 -15.35 24.98
C VAL A 606 5.84 -14.88 25.30
N GLY A 607 5.32 -13.91 24.54
CA GLY A 607 3.97 -13.39 24.72
C GLY A 607 2.88 -14.46 24.57
N ARG A 608 2.97 -15.32 23.56
CA ARG A 608 2.01 -16.44 23.38
C ARG A 608 2.16 -17.53 24.44
N ALA A 609 3.39 -17.84 24.86
CA ALA A 609 3.62 -18.78 25.94
C ALA A 609 3.03 -18.28 27.27
N ALA A 610 3.06 -16.96 27.49
CA ALA A 610 2.43 -16.32 28.65
C ALA A 610 0.90 -16.29 28.55
N ASP A 611 0.30 -15.93 27.41
CA ASP A 611 -1.16 -15.99 27.16
C ASP A 611 -1.71 -17.40 27.45
N LEU A 612 -1.04 -18.44 26.94
CA LEU A 612 -1.40 -19.84 27.20
C LEU A 612 -1.32 -20.22 28.68
N SER A 613 -0.51 -19.52 29.48
CA SER A 613 -0.44 -19.76 30.93
C SER A 613 -1.66 -19.17 31.63
N GLU A 614 -2.07 -17.97 31.23
CA GLU A 614 -3.23 -17.29 31.81
C GLU A 614 -4.55 -18.01 31.45
N ALA A 615 -4.69 -18.45 30.20
CA ALA A 615 -5.85 -19.24 29.77
C ALA A 615 -6.05 -20.52 30.61
N ARG A 616 -4.96 -21.20 31.01
CA ARG A 616 -5.01 -22.37 31.90
C ARG A 616 -5.39 -22.03 33.34
N THR A 617 -5.16 -20.79 33.77
CA THR A 617 -5.40 -20.33 35.15
C THR A 617 -6.79 -19.77 35.40
N SER A 618 -7.53 -19.41 34.36
CA SER A 618 -8.91 -18.92 34.46
C SER A 618 -9.89 -19.89 35.17
N GLY A 619 -9.47 -21.14 35.42
CA GLY A 619 -10.19 -22.12 36.25
C GLY A 619 -9.50 -22.56 37.57
N SER A 620 -8.33 -22.01 37.93
CA SER A 620 -7.56 -22.39 39.13
C SER A 620 -7.30 -21.17 40.02
N ALA A 621 -7.58 -21.27 41.33
CA ALA A 621 -7.35 -20.19 42.30
C ALA A 621 -5.84 -19.85 42.47
N ALA A 622 -4.95 -20.78 42.13
CA ALA A 622 -3.51 -20.55 42.04
C ALA A 622 -3.14 -20.27 40.58
N GLY A 623 -2.86 -19.02 40.26
CA GLY A 623 -2.33 -18.63 38.95
C GLY A 623 -0.96 -19.28 38.69
N VAL A 624 -0.66 -19.60 37.43
CA VAL A 624 0.64 -20.09 36.98
C VAL A 624 1.60 -18.93 37.00
N GLN A 625 2.65 -19.00 37.82
CA GLN A 625 3.66 -17.96 37.86
C GLN A 625 4.53 -18.04 36.60
N LEU A 626 4.60 -16.95 35.84
CA LEU A 626 5.55 -16.83 34.73
C LEU A 626 6.95 -16.55 35.29
N VAL A 627 7.91 -17.41 34.94
CA VAL A 627 9.31 -17.28 35.36
C VAL A 627 10.17 -17.14 34.11
N VAL A 628 10.95 -16.07 34.03
CA VAL A 628 11.83 -15.79 32.88
C VAL A 628 13.27 -15.94 33.31
N VAL A 629 13.98 -16.84 32.64
CA VAL A 629 15.39 -17.11 32.90
C VAL A 629 16.25 -16.17 32.06
N ASN A 630 17.04 -15.32 32.72
CA ASN A 630 17.79 -14.26 32.08
C ASN A 630 19.30 -14.54 32.13
N GLY A 631 19.84 -15.19 31.09
CA GLY A 631 21.27 -15.48 30.98
C GLY A 631 22.14 -14.33 30.47
N GLN A 632 21.57 -13.46 29.62
CA GLN A 632 22.28 -12.41 28.89
C GLN A 632 21.61 -11.02 28.98
N GLU A 633 20.74 -10.75 29.97
CA GLU A 633 19.85 -9.57 30.04
C GLU A 633 18.80 -9.42 28.91
N HIS A 634 18.83 -10.27 27.87
CA HIS A 634 17.98 -10.09 26.69
C HIS A 634 16.50 -10.38 26.97
N LEU A 635 16.20 -11.40 27.77
CA LEU A 635 14.82 -11.84 28.03
C LEU A 635 14.05 -10.90 28.98
N GLY A 636 14.73 -10.27 29.94
CA GLY A 636 14.13 -9.25 30.80
C GLY A 636 13.60 -8.06 30.01
N ARG A 637 14.38 -7.58 29.03
CA ARG A 637 13.96 -6.49 28.12
C ARG A 637 12.87 -6.92 27.13
N VAL A 638 12.76 -8.22 26.83
CA VAL A 638 11.71 -8.75 25.95
C VAL A 638 10.33 -8.60 26.59
N LEU A 639 10.21 -8.72 27.91
CA LEU A 639 8.93 -8.56 28.63
C LEU A 639 8.33 -7.16 28.49
N GLU A 640 9.18 -6.14 28.34
CA GLU A 640 8.78 -4.74 28.14
C GLU A 640 8.35 -4.46 26.69
N GLN A 641 8.54 -5.41 25.77
CA GLN A 641 8.20 -5.18 24.37
C GLN A 641 6.68 -5.16 24.17
N PRO A 642 6.17 -4.25 23.31
CA PRO A 642 4.74 -4.12 23.04
C PRO A 642 4.07 -5.44 22.64
N ALA A 643 4.79 -6.31 21.90
CA ALA A 643 4.27 -7.61 21.47
C ALA A 643 3.94 -8.52 22.66
N VAL A 644 4.80 -8.55 23.69
CA VAL A 644 4.54 -9.34 24.91
C VAL A 644 3.39 -8.71 25.70
N LEU A 645 3.41 -7.40 25.91
CA LEU A 645 2.36 -6.69 26.65
C LEU A 645 0.97 -6.87 25.99
N LEU A 646 0.90 -6.88 24.66
CA LEU A 646 -0.35 -7.10 23.95
C LEU A 646 -0.85 -8.53 24.11
N LEU A 647 0.03 -9.52 23.93
CA LEU A 647 -0.31 -10.94 23.94
C LEU A 647 -0.59 -11.47 25.34
N ALA A 648 0.32 -11.21 26.28
CA ALA A 648 0.26 -11.70 27.65
C ALA A 648 -0.56 -10.79 28.58
N GLY A 649 -0.78 -9.54 28.21
CA GLY A 649 -1.33 -8.52 29.10
C GLY A 649 -0.27 -7.87 30.00
N GLU A 650 -0.47 -6.58 30.30
CA GLU A 650 0.44 -5.78 31.13
C GLU A 650 0.60 -6.36 32.54
N GLU A 651 -0.47 -6.86 33.15
CA GLU A 651 -0.42 -7.45 34.49
C GLU A 651 0.35 -8.77 34.56
N ALA A 652 0.27 -9.62 33.53
CA ALA A 652 1.01 -10.87 33.51
C ALA A 652 2.50 -10.62 33.29
N ALA A 653 2.84 -9.69 32.38
CA ALA A 653 4.22 -9.27 32.14
C ALA A 653 4.84 -8.62 33.40
N ALA A 654 4.09 -7.77 34.11
CA ALA A 654 4.54 -7.13 35.35
C ALA A 654 4.73 -8.11 36.51
N ARG A 655 3.93 -9.19 36.55
CA ARG A 655 4.05 -10.25 37.56
C ARG A 655 5.14 -11.28 37.25
N ALA A 656 5.74 -11.25 36.07
CA ALA A 656 6.76 -12.22 35.67
C ALA A 656 8.00 -12.15 36.58
N LEU A 657 8.39 -13.28 37.16
CA LEU A 657 9.58 -13.37 38.00
C LEU A 657 10.81 -13.51 37.10
N GLN A 658 11.69 -12.50 37.09
CA GLN A 658 12.94 -12.55 36.35
C GLN A 658 14.05 -13.15 37.22
N ILE A 659 14.65 -14.25 36.78
CA ILE A 659 15.76 -14.92 37.48
C ILE A 659 17.04 -14.69 36.69
N GLN A 660 18.04 -14.09 37.31
CA GLN A 660 19.37 -13.95 36.71
C GLN A 660 20.10 -15.30 36.69
N ALA A 661 20.81 -15.59 35.61
CA ALA A 661 21.59 -16.81 35.53
C ALA A 661 22.63 -16.90 36.65
N GLY A 662 22.63 -18.04 37.36
CA GLY A 662 23.52 -18.30 38.49
C GLY A 662 22.95 -17.89 39.85
N ALA A 663 21.83 -17.14 39.90
CA ALA A 663 21.13 -16.77 41.13
C ALA A 663 19.76 -17.48 41.22
N TRP A 664 19.78 -18.81 41.11
CA TRP A 664 18.56 -19.64 41.10
C TRP A 664 18.02 -19.80 42.53
N PRO A 665 16.73 -19.52 42.80
CA PRO A 665 16.12 -19.80 44.09
C PRO A 665 16.04 -21.31 44.36
N ASP A 666 16.01 -21.71 45.63
CA ASP A 666 15.93 -23.14 46.00
C ASP A 666 14.57 -23.77 45.65
N SER A 667 13.52 -22.94 45.52
CA SER A 667 12.16 -23.37 45.17
C SER A 667 11.47 -22.29 44.33
N LEU A 668 10.61 -22.71 43.41
CA LEU A 668 9.75 -21.82 42.63
C LEU A 668 8.29 -21.97 43.05
N PRO A 669 7.49 -20.90 42.93
CA PRO A 669 6.05 -20.99 43.15
C PRO A 669 5.43 -21.97 42.14
N THR A 670 4.71 -22.98 42.64
CA THR A 670 4.02 -23.97 41.80
C THR A 670 2.51 -23.69 41.77
N PRO A 671 1.84 -23.80 40.61
CA PRO A 671 2.40 -24.13 39.29
C PRO A 671 3.21 -22.96 38.69
N ALA A 672 4.29 -23.26 37.98
CA ALA A 672 5.15 -22.27 37.33
C ALA A 672 5.43 -22.64 35.87
N ARG A 673 5.59 -21.62 35.02
CA ARG A 673 6.06 -21.77 33.64
C ARG A 673 7.38 -21.04 33.49
N MET A 674 8.46 -21.79 33.31
CA MET A 674 9.78 -21.24 33.04
C MET A 674 10.01 -21.08 31.54
N LEU A 675 10.45 -19.90 31.14
CA LEU A 675 10.81 -19.57 29.76
C LEU A 675 12.32 -19.40 29.64
N VAL A 676 12.93 -20.12 28.69
CA VAL A 676 14.38 -20.09 28.41
C VAL A 676 14.61 -19.80 26.93
N ALA A 677 15.42 -18.78 26.63
CA ALA A 677 15.76 -18.41 25.26
C ALA A 677 16.71 -19.41 24.61
N PRO A 678 16.77 -19.50 23.28
CA PRO A 678 17.69 -20.42 22.59
C PRO A 678 19.18 -20.19 22.90
N ALA A 679 19.57 -18.93 23.15
CA ALA A 679 20.94 -18.59 23.55
C ALA A 679 21.31 -19.15 24.94
N ASP A 680 20.30 -19.41 25.77
CA ASP A 680 20.42 -19.82 27.17
C ASP A 680 20.20 -21.34 27.35
N VAL A 681 20.24 -22.11 26.25
CA VAL A 681 19.99 -23.57 26.23
C VAL A 681 20.94 -24.36 27.14
N SER A 682 22.13 -23.84 27.42
CA SER A 682 23.12 -24.46 28.29
C SER A 682 22.65 -24.57 29.75
N TYR A 683 21.66 -23.77 30.17
CA TYR A 683 21.10 -23.84 31.52
C TYR A 683 20.04 -24.93 31.69
N ILE A 684 19.51 -25.51 30.61
CA ILE A 684 18.43 -26.51 30.68
C ILE A 684 18.78 -27.71 31.57
N PRO A 685 19.96 -28.35 31.46
CA PRO A 685 20.31 -29.49 32.32
C PRO A 685 20.40 -29.09 33.80
N LEU A 686 20.87 -27.88 34.09
CA LEU A 686 20.93 -27.36 35.45
C LEU A 686 19.53 -27.11 36.01
N LEU A 687 18.66 -26.45 35.25
CA LEU A 687 17.25 -26.19 35.65
C LEU A 687 16.48 -27.51 35.85
N GLN A 688 16.75 -28.53 35.04
CA GLN A 688 16.19 -29.88 35.23
C GLN A 688 16.62 -30.52 36.55
N SER A 689 17.86 -30.30 36.96
CA SER A 689 18.37 -30.83 38.23
C SER A 689 17.81 -30.08 39.44
N LEU A 690 17.62 -28.75 39.33
CA LEU A 690 17.14 -27.89 40.41
C LEU A 690 15.62 -27.99 40.61
N TYR A 691 14.86 -28.11 39.52
CA TYR A 691 13.40 -28.16 39.54
C TYR A 691 12.89 -29.44 38.86
N PRO A 692 13.08 -30.61 39.50
CA PRO A 692 12.62 -31.88 38.96
C PRO A 692 11.08 -31.95 38.95
N GLY A 693 10.51 -32.69 37.99
CA GLY A 693 9.06 -32.96 37.92
C GLY A 693 8.27 -32.14 36.90
N GLY A 694 8.88 -31.15 36.24
CA GLY A 694 8.24 -30.42 35.14
C GLY A 694 8.40 -31.07 33.76
N VAL A 695 7.58 -30.62 32.81
CA VAL A 695 7.59 -31.08 31.41
C VAL A 695 8.23 -30.02 30.51
N TRP A 696 9.28 -30.40 29.79
CA TRP A 696 9.91 -29.55 28.79
C TRP A 696 9.19 -29.61 27.45
N GLN A 697 8.95 -28.44 26.88
CA GLN A 697 8.44 -28.25 25.53
C GLN A 697 9.38 -27.32 24.77
N VAL A 698 9.61 -27.61 23.49
CA VAL A 698 10.40 -26.75 22.61
C VAL A 698 9.49 -26.19 21.54
N GLN A 699 9.29 -24.88 21.56
CA GLN A 699 8.64 -24.18 20.48
C GLN A 699 9.64 -24.00 19.33
N ARG A 700 9.24 -24.43 18.14
CA ARG A 700 10.07 -24.39 16.94
C ARG A 700 9.39 -23.62 15.81
N ASP A 701 10.18 -23.04 14.93
CA ASP A 701 9.72 -22.50 13.65
C ASP A 701 9.48 -23.64 12.62
N LEU A 702 9.03 -23.29 11.41
CA LEU A 702 8.86 -24.29 10.32
C LEU A 702 10.16 -24.94 9.87
N SER A 703 11.30 -24.29 10.10
CA SER A 703 12.63 -24.83 9.81
C SER A 703 13.15 -25.73 10.94
N ALA A 704 12.30 -26.04 11.93
CA ALA A 704 12.62 -26.81 13.13
C ALA A 704 13.69 -26.16 14.02
N ASN A 705 13.99 -24.86 13.85
CA ASN A 705 14.88 -24.15 14.75
C ASN A 705 14.14 -23.86 16.06
N PRO A 706 14.79 -24.04 17.23
CA PRO A 706 14.20 -23.70 18.51
C PRO A 706 14.06 -22.18 18.65
N VAL A 707 12.85 -21.70 18.92
CA VAL A 707 12.53 -20.28 19.18
C VAL A 707 12.43 -20.01 20.67
N LEU A 708 11.85 -20.96 21.43
CA LEU A 708 11.66 -20.83 22.88
C LEU A 708 11.61 -22.21 23.53
N TYR A 709 12.27 -22.35 24.68
CA TYR A 709 12.16 -23.53 25.54
C TYR A 709 11.25 -23.20 26.72
N ILE A 710 10.29 -24.09 26.98
CA ILE A 710 9.25 -23.91 28.00
C ILE A 710 9.35 -25.09 28.97
N HIS A 711 9.40 -24.82 30.27
CA HIS A 711 9.36 -25.84 31.32
C HIS A 711 8.15 -25.58 32.21
N ASP A 712 7.14 -26.45 32.09
CA ASP A 712 5.91 -26.38 32.86
C ASP A 712 6.09 -27.19 34.16
N LEU A 713 6.13 -26.52 35.31
CA LEU A 713 6.09 -27.13 36.63
C LEU A 713 4.63 -27.30 37.10
N PRO A 714 4.19 -28.53 37.41
CA PRO A 714 2.85 -28.77 37.92
C PRO A 714 2.67 -28.16 39.33
N ALA A 715 1.42 -27.98 39.75
CA ALA A 715 1.11 -27.68 41.16
C ALA A 715 1.58 -28.85 42.04
N GLU A 716 2.15 -28.54 43.21
CA GLU A 716 2.44 -29.59 44.20
C GLU A 716 1.13 -30.30 44.60
N PRO A 717 1.11 -31.64 44.65
CA PRO A 717 -0.09 -32.43 44.93
C PRO A 717 -0.65 -32.25 46.34
#